data_AF-A0A2U1TK38-F1
#
_entry.id   AF-A0A2U1TK38-F1
#
_cell.length_a   1.000
_cell.length_b   1.000
_cell.length_c   1.000
_cell.angle_alpha   90.00
_cell.angle_beta   90.00
_cell.angle_gamma   90.00
#
_symmetry.space_group_name_H-M   'P 1'
#
loop_
_entity.id
_entity.type
_entity.pdbx_description
1 polymer ?
#
loop_
_entity_poly.entity_id
_entity_poly.type
_entity_poly.pdbx_seq_one_letter_code
_entity_poly.pdbx_strand_id
1 'polypeptide(L)'
;MTTESKCPFSGGGNKITTNSGTSNQDWWPNQLNLKILHQHSSLSDPMDKDFDYAEAFKSLDLAAVKEDLHALMTDSQDWWPADFGHYGPLFIRMAWHSAGTYRTGDGRGGAGAGQQRFAPLNSWPDNVNLDKARRLLWPIKQKYGRKISWADLMILTGNVALESMGFKTFGFAGGRADVWEPEEDVYWGSETTWLGGDKRYSGERDLENPLAAVQMGLIYVNPEGPNGNPDPLAAAKDIRETFSRMAMNDEETVALIAGGHTFGKTHGAGDAALVGAEPEAAGIEEQGLGWKSSFGSGKGGDAITSGLEVTWSQTPTRWSNYFFENLFSFEWELTKSPAGAHQWQPKNGAGAREVPDAHDPSKRHAPNMFTTDLSLRVDPIYEKISRRFYENPNEFADAFARAWFKLTHRDMGPRARYLGPEVPAEELIWQDPIPAVNHELINEQDIIDLKGKILASGLSVSQLVSTAWASASTFRGSDKRGGANGARIRLAPQKDWEANQPEQLAHVLKVLEGIQNTFNSTQPGNKKVSLADLIVLAGCAGVEQAAKNAGHPVTVPFTPGRMDASQEQTDIESFAVLEPIADGFRNYLKGRYSVPAEALLVDKAQLLTLSAPEMTVLLGGLRVLDTNVGQTPHGVFTHRPQTLTNDFFVNLLDMGTTWKPTGDDGVFEGRDRVTGELKWTGTRADLIFGSHSQLRALAEVYGSADAQASFVQDFVAVWNKVMNLDRFDLA
;
A
#
# COMPACT_ATOMS: atom_id res chain seq x y z
N MET A 1 -5.82 -40.38 -15.21
CA MET A 1 -6.72 -40.53 -14.06
C MET A 1 -6.28 -39.51 -13.02
N THR A 2 -6.96 -38.37 -12.99
CA THR A 2 -6.69 -37.29 -12.05
C THR A 2 -7.58 -37.49 -10.83
N THR A 3 -6.98 -37.81 -9.69
CA THR A 3 -7.64 -37.79 -8.39
C THR A 3 -7.40 -36.41 -7.78
N GLU A 4 -8.16 -35.42 -8.26
CA GLU A 4 -8.42 -34.21 -7.49
C GLU A 4 -9.45 -34.55 -6.42
N SER A 5 -9.12 -34.21 -5.17
CA SER A 5 -9.94 -34.39 -3.99
C SER A 5 -11.19 -33.51 -4.08
N LYS A 6 -12.26 -34.03 -4.71
CA LYS A 6 -13.60 -33.46 -4.58
C LYS A 6 -14.02 -33.53 -3.11
N CYS A 7 -14.38 -32.38 -2.56
CA CYS A 7 -14.97 -32.22 -1.23
C CYS A 7 -16.14 -33.22 -1.03
N PRO A 8 -16.19 -34.02 0.05
CA PRO A 8 -17.13 -35.15 0.17
C PRO A 8 -18.56 -34.76 0.59
N PHE A 9 -18.94 -33.47 0.57
CA PHE A 9 -20.29 -33.02 0.88
C PHE A 9 -21.01 -32.50 -0.38
N SER A 10 -21.40 -33.40 -1.28
CA SER A 10 -22.44 -33.12 -2.27
C SER A 10 -23.82 -33.39 -1.65
N GLY A 11 -24.40 -32.40 -0.97
CA GLY A 11 -25.78 -32.47 -0.49
C GLY A 11 -26.23 -31.26 0.32
N GLY A 12 -26.85 -30.28 -0.35
CA GLY A 12 -27.79 -29.36 0.32
C GLY A 12 -27.25 -28.02 0.85
N GLY A 13 -26.30 -27.37 0.17
CA GLY A 13 -26.02 -25.95 0.42
C GLY A 13 -27.00 -25.06 -0.35
N ASN A 14 -27.71 -24.17 0.33
CA ASN A 14 -28.58 -23.17 -0.27
C ASN A 14 -27.83 -22.43 -1.40
N LYS A 15 -28.25 -22.65 -2.65
CA LYS A 15 -27.77 -21.86 -3.80
C LYS A 15 -28.10 -20.41 -3.51
N ILE A 16 -27.10 -19.57 -3.27
CA ILE A 16 -27.28 -18.11 -3.30
C ILE A 16 -27.64 -17.78 -4.74
N THR A 17 -28.93 -17.57 -4.97
CA THR A 17 -29.60 -17.61 -6.29
C THR A 17 -29.21 -16.49 -7.25
N THR A 18 -28.32 -15.57 -6.85
CA THR A 18 -27.93 -14.43 -7.69
C THR A 18 -26.54 -14.56 -8.31
N ASN A 19 -25.65 -15.46 -7.87
CA ASN A 19 -24.30 -15.60 -8.45
C ASN A 19 -23.58 -16.95 -8.22
N SER A 20 -24.25 -18.01 -7.72
CA SER A 20 -23.59 -19.32 -7.49
C SER A 20 -23.35 -20.15 -8.77
N GLY A 21 -23.34 -19.52 -9.94
CA GLY A 21 -23.06 -20.15 -11.24
C GLY A 21 -21.62 -19.90 -11.68
N THR A 22 -21.14 -20.67 -12.66
CA THR A 22 -19.82 -20.47 -13.27
C THR A 22 -19.68 -19.04 -13.80
N SER A 23 -18.61 -18.34 -13.41
CA SER A 23 -18.27 -16.97 -13.80
C SER A 23 -17.38 -16.94 -15.06
N ASN A 24 -17.16 -15.75 -15.63
CA ASN A 24 -16.22 -15.60 -16.77
C ASN A 24 -14.79 -16.01 -16.39
N GLN A 25 -14.34 -15.74 -15.16
CA GLN A 25 -13.01 -16.12 -14.72
C GLN A 25 -12.84 -17.64 -14.66
N ASP A 26 -13.91 -18.39 -14.37
CA ASP A 26 -13.86 -19.85 -14.35
C ASP A 26 -13.69 -20.43 -15.78
N TRP A 27 -14.27 -19.78 -16.80
CA TRP A 27 -14.09 -20.16 -18.21
C TRP A 27 -12.75 -19.68 -18.78
N TRP A 28 -12.32 -18.48 -18.39
CA TRP A 28 -11.11 -17.83 -18.88
C TRP A 28 -10.25 -17.35 -17.69
N PRO A 29 -9.54 -18.27 -17.01
CA PRO A 29 -8.81 -17.95 -15.78
C PRO A 29 -7.64 -16.98 -15.96
N ASN A 30 -7.18 -16.79 -17.21
CA ASN A 30 -6.14 -15.83 -17.56
C ASN A 30 -6.72 -14.53 -18.15
N GLN A 31 -8.03 -14.30 -18.07
CA GLN A 31 -8.64 -13.05 -18.51
C GLN A 31 -8.16 -11.89 -17.63
N LEU A 32 -7.83 -10.76 -18.26
CA LEU A 32 -7.42 -9.54 -17.60
C LEU A 32 -8.53 -9.00 -16.68
N ASN A 33 -8.21 -8.75 -15.40
CA ASN A 33 -9.17 -8.27 -14.42
C ASN A 33 -9.26 -6.73 -14.41
N LEU A 34 -10.29 -6.17 -15.04
CA LEU A 34 -10.55 -4.72 -15.00
C LEU A 34 -11.33 -4.25 -13.76
N LYS A 35 -11.82 -5.17 -12.92
CA LYS A 35 -12.63 -4.78 -11.74
C LYS A 35 -11.85 -3.88 -10.80
N ILE A 36 -10.54 -4.09 -10.70
CA ILE A 36 -9.64 -3.28 -9.86
C ILE A 36 -9.63 -1.79 -10.24
N LEU A 37 -9.99 -1.45 -11.49
CA LEU A 37 -10.11 -0.07 -11.98
C LEU A 37 -11.49 0.55 -11.73
N HIS A 38 -12.45 -0.23 -11.21
CA HIS A 38 -13.80 0.21 -10.92
C HIS A 38 -14.12 0.18 -9.42
N GLN A 39 -13.11 -0.10 -8.59
CA GLN A 39 -13.25 -0.08 -7.14
C GLN A 39 -13.39 1.33 -6.59
N HIS A 40 -13.89 1.43 -5.36
CA HIS A 40 -14.06 2.67 -4.61
C HIS A 40 -14.87 3.73 -5.38
N SER A 41 -15.84 3.25 -6.19
CA SER A 41 -16.74 4.12 -6.92
C SER A 41 -17.72 4.81 -5.98
N SER A 42 -18.24 5.97 -6.40
CA SER A 42 -19.35 6.64 -5.70
C SER A 42 -20.63 5.80 -5.57
N LEU A 43 -20.73 4.66 -6.26
CA LEU A 43 -21.90 3.77 -6.17
C LEU A 43 -21.82 2.82 -4.96
N SER A 44 -20.61 2.51 -4.46
CA SER A 44 -20.42 1.69 -3.27
C SER A 44 -20.19 2.51 -2.00
N ASP A 45 -19.96 3.81 -2.12
CA ASP A 45 -19.82 4.73 -0.99
C ASP A 45 -21.19 5.18 -0.43
N PRO A 46 -21.53 4.86 0.83
CA PRO A 46 -22.77 5.30 1.48
C PRO A 46 -22.72 6.75 2.00
N MET A 47 -21.58 7.43 1.93
CA MET A 47 -21.44 8.82 2.37
C MET A 47 -22.11 9.79 1.42
N ASP A 48 -22.39 11.00 1.91
CA ASP A 48 -22.92 12.07 1.07
C ASP A 48 -21.91 12.39 -0.05
N LYS A 49 -22.39 12.69 -1.26
CA LYS A 49 -21.52 12.89 -2.45
C LYS A 49 -20.39 13.90 -2.24
N ASP A 50 -20.67 14.95 -1.47
CA ASP A 50 -19.73 16.05 -1.19
C ASP A 50 -19.11 15.92 0.22
N PHE A 51 -19.13 14.72 0.82
CA PHE A 51 -18.56 14.47 2.14
C PHE A 51 -17.03 14.57 2.11
N ASP A 52 -16.51 15.43 2.97
CA ASP A 52 -15.08 15.59 3.21
C ASP A 52 -14.71 15.06 4.59
N TYR A 53 -13.92 13.98 4.61
CA TYR A 53 -13.46 13.37 5.85
C TYR A 53 -12.48 14.26 6.63
N ALA A 54 -11.62 15.02 5.94
CA ALA A 54 -10.66 15.88 6.60
C ALA A 54 -11.37 16.99 7.38
N GLU A 55 -12.38 17.62 6.77
CA GLU A 55 -13.23 18.61 7.47
C GLU A 55 -14.04 17.98 8.61
N ALA A 56 -14.59 16.78 8.41
CA ALA A 56 -15.31 16.06 9.46
C ALA A 56 -14.40 15.77 10.67
N PHE A 57 -13.16 15.30 10.42
CA PHE A 57 -12.18 15.00 11.45
C PHE A 57 -11.68 16.25 12.17
N LYS A 58 -11.47 17.38 11.48
CA LYS A 58 -11.11 18.67 12.12
C LYS A 58 -12.15 19.12 13.15
N SER A 59 -13.42 18.70 12.99
CA SER A 59 -14.51 18.99 13.92
C SER A 59 -14.68 17.97 15.07
N LEU A 60 -13.81 16.97 15.15
CA LEU A 60 -13.82 15.92 16.16
C LEU A 60 -13.18 16.44 17.46
N ASP A 61 -13.82 16.16 18.60
CA ASP A 61 -13.16 16.28 19.90
C ASP A 61 -12.27 15.06 20.13
N LEU A 62 -11.03 15.13 19.65
CA LEU A 62 -10.08 14.01 19.75
C LEU A 62 -9.76 13.67 21.21
N ALA A 63 -9.74 14.66 22.12
CA ALA A 63 -9.47 14.43 23.53
C ALA A 63 -10.58 13.58 24.17
N ALA A 64 -11.85 13.89 23.86
CA ALA A 64 -12.99 13.09 24.32
C ALA A 64 -12.96 11.65 23.78
N VAL A 65 -12.55 11.46 22.51
CA VAL A 65 -12.37 10.11 21.94
C VAL A 65 -11.29 9.34 22.70
N LYS A 66 -10.14 9.98 22.98
CA LYS A 66 -9.05 9.36 23.74
C LYS A 66 -9.47 9.04 25.18
N GLU A 67 -10.28 9.88 25.82
CA GLU A 67 -10.83 9.62 27.16
C GLU A 67 -11.74 8.39 27.16
N ASP A 68 -12.68 8.29 26.21
CA ASP A 68 -13.54 7.11 26.08
C ASP A 68 -12.74 5.84 25.78
N LEU A 69 -11.73 5.93 24.91
CA LEU A 69 -10.82 4.81 24.62
C LEU A 69 -10.06 4.38 25.88
N HIS A 70 -9.54 5.33 26.65
CA HIS A 70 -8.84 5.06 27.91
C HIS A 70 -9.76 4.37 28.92
N ALA A 71 -11.01 4.80 29.03
CA ALA A 71 -12.00 4.14 29.89
C ALA A 71 -12.28 2.70 29.41
N LEU A 72 -12.50 2.52 28.11
CA LEU A 72 -12.74 1.21 27.49
C LEU A 72 -11.61 0.21 27.76
N MET A 73 -10.35 0.67 27.90
CA MET A 73 -9.22 -0.22 28.17
C MET A 73 -9.46 -1.13 29.38
N THR A 74 -10.20 -0.68 30.38
CA THR A 74 -10.47 -1.44 31.62
C THR A 74 -11.94 -1.80 31.83
N ASP A 75 -12.81 -1.49 30.86
CA ASP A 75 -14.23 -1.84 30.90
C ASP A 75 -14.48 -3.23 30.30
N SER A 76 -14.06 -4.26 31.05
CA SER A 76 -14.13 -5.66 30.62
C SER A 76 -15.58 -6.09 30.32
N GLN A 77 -15.78 -6.62 29.11
CA GLN A 77 -17.06 -7.14 28.65
C GLN A 77 -17.15 -8.66 28.86
N ASP A 78 -18.26 -9.14 29.41
CA ASP A 78 -18.45 -10.57 29.71
C ASP A 78 -18.34 -11.47 28.47
N TRP A 79 -18.73 -10.98 27.30
CA TRP A 79 -18.66 -11.75 26.05
C TRP A 79 -17.23 -11.93 25.53
N TRP A 80 -16.28 -11.11 25.99
CA TRP A 80 -14.85 -11.27 25.72
C TRP A 80 -14.00 -10.65 26.84
N PRO A 81 -13.83 -11.33 28.00
CA PRO A 81 -13.20 -10.73 29.18
C PRO A 81 -11.77 -10.24 28.91
N ALA A 82 -11.40 -9.09 29.49
CA ALA A 82 -10.07 -8.52 29.34
C ALA A 82 -9.02 -9.31 30.13
N ASP A 83 -7.94 -9.75 29.47
CA ASP A 83 -6.78 -10.31 30.15
C ASP A 83 -6.21 -9.28 31.13
N PHE A 84 -5.89 -9.71 32.36
CA PHE A 84 -5.35 -8.85 33.41
C PHE A 84 -6.26 -7.64 33.75
N GLY A 85 -7.54 -7.68 33.33
CA GLY A 85 -8.47 -6.56 33.44
C GLY A 85 -8.17 -5.39 32.50
N HIS A 86 -7.38 -5.58 31.44
CA HIS A 86 -6.99 -4.52 30.52
C HIS A 86 -6.90 -4.97 29.05
N TYR A 87 -7.68 -4.38 28.14
CA TYR A 87 -7.67 -4.69 26.70
C TYR A 87 -6.50 -4.10 25.91
N GLY A 88 -5.74 -3.18 26.51
CA GLY A 88 -4.63 -2.48 25.85
C GLY A 88 -3.75 -3.38 24.95
N PRO A 89 -3.23 -4.52 25.42
CA PRO A 89 -2.40 -5.39 24.59
C PRO A 89 -3.13 -5.98 23.37
N LEU A 90 -4.42 -6.33 23.50
CA LEU A 90 -5.25 -6.77 22.38
C LEU A 90 -5.41 -5.66 21.33
N PHE A 91 -5.56 -4.41 21.77
CA PHE A 91 -5.69 -3.27 20.86
C PHE A 91 -4.35 -2.86 20.22
N ILE A 92 -3.22 -3.02 20.91
CA ILE A 92 -1.89 -2.86 20.30
C ILE A 92 -1.73 -3.88 19.18
N ARG A 93 -2.06 -5.16 19.42
CA ARG A 93 -2.06 -6.19 18.37
C ARG A 93 -2.99 -5.80 17.22
N MET A 94 -4.20 -5.33 17.49
CA MET A 94 -5.14 -4.92 16.44
C MET A 94 -4.55 -3.81 15.54
N ALA A 95 -3.97 -2.76 16.14
CA ALA A 95 -3.33 -1.67 15.41
C ALA A 95 -2.08 -2.13 14.65
N TRP A 96 -1.24 -2.96 15.28
CA TRP A 96 -0.08 -3.61 14.65
C TRP A 96 -0.50 -4.41 13.41
N HIS A 97 -1.49 -5.29 13.52
CA HIS A 97 -1.98 -6.11 12.42
C HIS A 97 -2.69 -5.28 11.34
N SER A 98 -3.34 -4.17 11.71
CA SER A 98 -3.94 -3.27 10.73
C SER A 98 -2.87 -2.61 9.88
N ALA A 99 -1.79 -2.13 10.48
CA ALA A 99 -0.70 -1.47 9.77
C ALA A 99 0.28 -2.47 9.12
N GLY A 100 0.36 -3.67 9.69
CA GLY A 100 1.40 -4.67 9.43
C GLY A 100 1.28 -5.40 8.10
N THR A 101 0.26 -5.15 7.27
CA THR A 101 0.12 -5.82 5.97
C THR A 101 0.82 -5.07 4.82
N TYR A 102 1.35 -3.87 5.09
CA TYR A 102 2.00 -2.99 4.13
C TYR A 102 3.19 -3.65 3.42
N ARG A 103 3.38 -3.38 2.13
CA ARG A 103 4.60 -3.75 1.39
C ARG A 103 5.19 -2.56 0.65
N THR A 104 6.51 -2.41 0.69
CA THR A 104 7.20 -1.34 -0.06
C THR A 104 7.13 -1.53 -1.57
N GLY A 105 7.10 -2.78 -2.05
CA GLY A 105 7.15 -3.13 -3.46
C GLY A 105 6.04 -2.48 -4.30
N ASP A 106 4.81 -2.43 -3.78
CA ASP A 106 3.65 -1.81 -4.45
C ASP A 106 2.90 -0.79 -3.57
N GLY A 107 3.34 -0.59 -2.32
CA GLY A 107 2.71 0.32 -1.37
C GLY A 107 1.35 -0.16 -0.84
N ARG A 108 0.91 -1.37 -1.21
CA ARG A 108 -0.39 -1.93 -0.83
C ARG A 108 -0.37 -2.55 0.56
N GLY A 109 -1.57 -2.81 1.09
CA GLY A 109 -1.77 -3.15 2.49
C GLY A 109 -1.61 -1.94 3.40
N GLY A 110 -1.43 -2.18 4.69
CA GLY A 110 -1.36 -1.13 5.69
C GLY A 110 -2.72 -0.74 6.26
N ALA A 111 -2.71 0.27 7.12
CA ALA A 111 -3.87 0.74 7.89
C ALA A 111 -4.66 1.86 7.18
N GLY A 112 -4.11 2.44 6.11
CA GLY A 112 -4.63 3.63 5.44
C GLY A 112 -6.09 3.59 4.99
N ALA A 113 -6.65 2.40 4.77
CA ALA A 113 -8.04 2.18 4.32
C ALA A 113 -8.92 1.42 5.34
N GLY A 114 -8.35 0.95 6.46
CA GLY A 114 -9.09 0.17 7.46
C GLY A 114 -9.56 -1.21 6.98
N GLN A 115 -8.82 -1.81 6.04
CA GLN A 115 -9.18 -3.09 5.38
C GLN A 115 -9.25 -4.30 6.30
N GLN A 116 -8.71 -4.24 7.52
CA GLN A 116 -8.86 -5.32 8.50
C GLN A 116 -10.34 -5.65 8.82
N ARG A 117 -11.27 -4.76 8.46
CA ARG A 117 -12.72 -4.97 8.60
C ARG A 117 -13.35 -5.82 7.48
N PHE A 118 -12.65 -6.01 6.37
CA PHE A 118 -13.16 -6.69 5.18
C PHE A 118 -12.36 -7.96 4.87
N ALA A 119 -12.93 -8.83 4.05
CA ALA A 119 -12.22 -9.97 3.49
C ALA A 119 -11.03 -9.51 2.63
N PRO A 120 -9.95 -10.30 2.51
CA PRO A 120 -9.70 -11.52 3.27
C PRO A 120 -9.15 -11.24 4.69
N LEU A 121 -8.71 -10.01 4.97
CA LEU A 121 -7.97 -9.67 6.20
C LEU A 121 -8.78 -9.92 7.47
N ASN A 122 -10.08 -9.68 7.46
CA ASN A 122 -10.95 -9.93 8.61
C ASN A 122 -10.99 -11.40 9.04
N SER A 123 -10.49 -12.32 8.19
CA SER A 123 -10.57 -13.77 8.34
C SER A 123 -9.23 -14.49 8.18
N TRP A 124 -8.12 -13.74 8.05
CA TRP A 124 -6.79 -14.34 8.07
C TRP A 124 -6.51 -15.07 9.40
N PRO A 125 -5.83 -16.22 9.38
CA PRO A 125 -5.44 -16.94 10.59
C PRO A 125 -4.64 -16.09 11.59
N ASP A 126 -3.82 -15.16 11.12
CA ASP A 126 -3.07 -14.28 12.03
C ASP A 126 -3.93 -13.16 12.62
N ASN A 127 -5.15 -12.95 12.11
CA ASN A 127 -6.12 -11.97 12.63
C ASN A 127 -7.19 -12.60 13.52
N VAL A 128 -7.02 -13.86 13.93
CA VAL A 128 -7.93 -14.55 14.86
C VAL A 128 -8.21 -13.67 16.09
N ASN A 129 -9.49 -13.57 16.45
CA ASN A 129 -10.04 -12.79 17.56
C ASN A 129 -9.89 -11.25 17.45
N LEU A 130 -9.31 -10.71 16.37
CA LEU A 130 -9.34 -9.25 16.15
C LEU A 130 -10.72 -8.75 15.71
N ASP A 131 -11.62 -9.63 15.27
CA ASP A 131 -13.04 -9.34 15.15
C ASP A 131 -13.65 -8.93 16.50
N LYS A 132 -13.24 -9.57 17.61
CA LYS A 132 -13.64 -9.17 18.97
C LYS A 132 -13.07 -7.80 19.33
N ALA A 133 -11.79 -7.54 19.03
CA ALA A 133 -11.16 -6.24 19.25
C ALA A 133 -11.91 -5.11 18.54
N ARG A 134 -12.21 -5.27 17.24
CA ARG A 134 -12.97 -4.27 16.48
C ARG A 134 -14.39 -4.10 17.01
N ARG A 135 -15.03 -5.19 17.47
CA ARG A 135 -16.37 -5.14 18.07
C ARG A 135 -16.40 -4.36 19.39
N LEU A 136 -15.35 -4.43 20.22
CA LEU A 136 -15.24 -3.63 21.45
C LEU A 136 -15.22 -2.11 21.15
N LEU A 137 -14.74 -1.70 19.97
CA LEU A 137 -14.67 -0.30 19.56
C LEU A 137 -15.96 0.24 18.94
N TRP A 138 -16.93 -0.62 18.62
CA TRP A 138 -18.18 -0.21 17.99
C TRP A 138 -18.91 0.90 18.76
N PRO A 139 -19.08 0.85 20.11
CA PRO A 139 -19.74 1.93 20.84
C PRO A 139 -19.07 3.30 20.65
N ILE A 140 -17.74 3.35 20.55
CA ILE A 140 -16.99 4.59 20.31
C ILE A 140 -17.20 5.05 18.87
N LYS A 141 -17.06 4.15 17.88
CA LYS A 141 -17.37 4.49 16.47
C LYS A 141 -18.81 5.00 16.32
N GLN A 142 -19.75 4.38 17.01
CA GLN A 142 -21.16 4.77 17.00
C GLN A 142 -21.36 6.16 17.61
N LYS A 143 -20.71 6.46 18.74
CA LYS A 143 -20.78 7.77 19.43
C LYS A 143 -20.25 8.92 18.56
N TYR A 144 -19.12 8.72 17.89
CA TYR A 144 -18.45 9.78 17.11
C TYR A 144 -18.79 9.78 15.62
N GLY A 145 -19.46 8.74 15.12
CA GLY A 145 -20.04 8.68 13.79
C GLY A 145 -19.01 8.93 12.68
N ARG A 146 -19.38 9.75 11.70
CA ARG A 146 -18.56 10.05 10.51
C ARG A 146 -17.33 10.93 10.78
N LYS A 147 -17.17 11.48 11.99
CA LYS A 147 -16.04 12.36 12.35
C LYS A 147 -14.74 11.61 12.63
N ILE A 148 -14.83 10.30 12.85
CA ILE A 148 -13.67 9.41 12.95
C ILE A 148 -13.96 8.16 12.12
N SER A 149 -13.05 7.85 11.19
CA SER A 149 -13.11 6.62 10.40
C SER A 149 -12.72 5.43 11.26
N TRP A 150 -13.07 4.23 10.82
CA TRP A 150 -12.52 3.02 11.43
C TRP A 150 -11.02 2.90 11.24
N ALA A 151 -10.51 3.32 10.08
CA ALA A 151 -9.08 3.33 9.80
C ALA A 151 -8.29 4.15 10.85
N ASP A 152 -8.74 5.36 11.16
CA ASP A 152 -8.12 6.18 12.20
C ASP A 152 -8.40 5.63 13.61
N LEU A 153 -9.63 5.17 13.88
CA LEU A 153 -10.00 4.66 15.20
C LEU A 153 -9.18 3.43 15.61
N MET A 154 -8.92 2.49 14.69
CA MET A 154 -8.12 1.30 15.01
C MET A 154 -6.69 1.67 15.41
N ILE A 155 -6.06 2.61 14.72
CA ILE A 155 -4.71 3.08 15.03
C ILE A 155 -4.68 3.92 16.29
N LEU A 156 -5.60 4.87 16.44
CA LEU A 156 -5.72 5.70 17.64
C LEU A 156 -5.88 4.83 18.89
N THR A 157 -6.68 3.77 18.81
CA THR A 157 -6.87 2.82 19.92
C THR A 157 -5.55 2.18 20.35
N GLY A 158 -4.70 1.77 19.40
CA GLY A 158 -3.36 1.25 19.71
C GLY A 158 -2.46 2.28 20.41
N ASN A 159 -2.49 3.54 19.97
CA ASN A 159 -1.78 4.64 20.63
C ASN A 159 -2.29 4.87 22.06
N VAL A 160 -3.61 4.97 22.27
CA VAL A 160 -4.19 5.16 23.60
C VAL A 160 -3.90 3.97 24.52
N ALA A 161 -3.89 2.75 23.97
CA ALA A 161 -3.52 1.56 24.71
C ALA A 161 -2.08 1.66 25.25
N LEU A 162 -1.11 2.05 24.40
CA LEU A 162 0.27 2.29 24.82
C LEU A 162 0.36 3.37 25.91
N GLU A 163 -0.32 4.50 25.71
CA GLU A 163 -0.34 5.63 26.66
C GLU A 163 -0.93 5.24 28.02
N SER A 164 -2.06 4.53 28.02
CA SER A 164 -2.74 4.05 29.25
C SER A 164 -1.87 3.09 30.07
N MET A 165 -0.96 2.37 29.41
CA MET A 165 -0.03 1.42 30.03
C MET A 165 1.35 2.05 30.33
N GLY A 166 1.47 3.38 30.24
CA GLY A 166 2.67 4.12 30.66
C GLY A 166 3.75 4.29 29.61
N PHE A 167 3.47 4.01 28.32
CA PHE A 167 4.39 4.31 27.23
C PHE A 167 4.04 5.64 26.56
N LYS A 168 5.03 6.52 26.37
CA LYS A 168 4.84 7.78 25.66
C LYS A 168 5.05 7.56 24.16
N THR A 169 3.99 7.69 23.38
CA THR A 169 4.04 7.62 21.91
C THR A 169 4.76 8.85 21.33
N PHE A 170 5.25 8.73 20.09
CA PHE A 170 5.86 9.85 19.37
C PHE A 170 4.82 10.91 18.95
N GLY A 171 3.58 10.46 18.68
CA GLY A 171 2.41 11.26 18.35
C GLY A 171 1.41 10.46 17.53
N PHE A 172 0.40 11.14 16.99
CA PHE A 172 -0.67 10.56 16.18
C PHE A 172 -1.16 11.56 15.11
N ALA A 173 -1.49 11.04 13.93
CA ALA A 173 -2.24 11.77 12.92
C ALA A 173 -3.47 10.97 12.44
N GLY A 174 -4.60 11.66 12.36
CA GLY A 174 -5.77 11.21 11.60
C GLY A 174 -5.69 11.64 10.13
N GLY A 175 -6.69 11.27 9.33
CA GLY A 175 -6.76 11.57 7.90
C GLY A 175 -6.90 10.34 6.99
N ARG A 176 -7.15 9.15 7.57
CA ARG A 176 -7.46 7.94 6.82
C ARG A 176 -8.96 7.86 6.57
N ALA A 177 -9.41 8.10 5.33
CA ALA A 177 -10.82 7.91 5.00
C ALA A 177 -11.15 6.40 4.98
N ASP A 178 -12.36 6.03 5.43
CA ASP A 178 -12.83 4.65 5.31
C ASP A 178 -13.11 4.30 3.84
N VAL A 179 -12.91 3.03 3.50
CA VAL A 179 -13.43 2.41 2.27
C VAL A 179 -14.57 1.45 2.59
N TRP A 180 -15.27 1.02 1.54
CA TRP A 180 -16.57 0.34 1.64
C TRP A 180 -16.60 -1.04 0.97
N GLU A 181 -15.46 -1.53 0.49
CA GLU A 181 -15.32 -2.82 -0.16
C GLU A 181 -13.88 -3.36 0.00
N PRO A 182 -13.71 -4.71 -0.07
CA PRO A 182 -12.39 -5.34 -0.11
C PRO A 182 -11.50 -4.78 -1.22
N GLU A 183 -10.19 -4.70 -0.98
CA GLU A 183 -9.21 -4.50 -2.05
C GLU A 183 -9.07 -5.78 -2.89
N GLU A 184 -9.55 -5.77 -4.14
CA GLU A 184 -9.35 -6.86 -5.11
C GLU A 184 -8.00 -6.73 -5.83
N ASP A 185 -7.33 -5.58 -5.68
CA ASP A 185 -6.09 -5.20 -6.33
C ASP A 185 -4.82 -5.68 -5.60
N VAL A 186 -4.96 -6.32 -4.43
CA VAL A 186 -3.80 -6.80 -3.67
C VAL A 186 -3.49 -8.27 -3.99
N TYR A 187 -2.32 -8.51 -4.57
CA TYR A 187 -1.77 -9.85 -4.69
C TYR A 187 -1.12 -10.31 -3.37
N TRP A 188 -1.87 -11.08 -2.56
CA TRP A 188 -1.41 -11.66 -1.29
C TRP A 188 -0.59 -12.97 -1.46
N GLY A 189 -0.54 -13.52 -2.67
CA GLY A 189 0.11 -14.79 -3.00
C GLY A 189 -0.80 -15.70 -3.84
N SER A 190 -0.23 -16.76 -4.40
CA SER A 190 -0.91 -17.72 -5.30
C SER A 190 -1.35 -19.02 -4.60
N GLU A 191 -1.19 -19.09 -3.28
CA GLU A 191 -1.62 -20.23 -2.48
C GLU A 191 -3.14 -20.38 -2.50
N THR A 192 -3.60 -21.62 -2.45
CA THR A 192 -5.02 -21.98 -2.40
C THR A 192 -5.44 -22.50 -1.02
N THR A 193 -4.55 -22.39 -0.04
CA THR A 193 -4.74 -22.83 1.35
C THR A 193 -4.12 -21.83 2.31
N TRP A 194 -4.81 -21.55 3.42
CA TRP A 194 -4.26 -20.74 4.51
C TRP A 194 -3.01 -21.36 5.10
N LEU A 195 -2.08 -20.50 5.54
CA LEU A 195 -0.75 -20.85 6.04
C LEU A 195 0.09 -21.66 5.04
N GLY A 196 -0.29 -21.68 3.76
CA GLY A 196 0.56 -22.19 2.68
C GLY A 196 1.76 -21.27 2.46
N GLY A 197 2.94 -21.85 2.24
CA GLY A 197 4.17 -21.12 1.90
C GLY A 197 4.95 -21.77 0.76
N ASP A 198 4.41 -22.80 0.11
CA ASP A 198 5.10 -23.62 -0.89
C ASP A 198 5.25 -22.93 -2.26
N LYS A 199 4.39 -21.95 -2.59
CA LYS A 199 4.39 -21.30 -3.91
C LYS A 199 5.11 -19.95 -3.98
N ARG A 200 5.24 -19.26 -2.85
CA ARG A 200 5.84 -17.93 -2.75
C ARG A 200 7.37 -17.93 -2.65
N TYR A 201 8.01 -19.08 -2.58
CA TYR A 201 9.47 -19.18 -2.52
C TYR A 201 10.03 -19.82 -3.80
N SER A 202 11.18 -19.31 -4.23
CA SER A 202 12.02 -19.94 -5.25
C SER A 202 13.46 -20.04 -4.77
N GLY A 203 14.33 -20.72 -5.52
CA GLY A 203 15.76 -20.77 -5.21
C GLY A 203 16.07 -21.22 -3.78
N GLU A 204 16.95 -20.49 -3.11
CA GLU A 204 17.36 -20.73 -1.72
C GLU A 204 16.50 -19.96 -0.70
N ARG A 205 15.17 -20.05 -0.85
CA ARG A 205 14.16 -19.33 -0.03
C ARG A 205 14.02 -17.85 -0.40
N ASP A 206 14.11 -17.54 -1.69
CA ASP A 206 13.85 -16.21 -2.24
C ASP A 206 12.33 -15.97 -2.27
N LEU A 207 11.85 -15.06 -1.42
CA LEU A 207 10.44 -14.69 -1.33
C LEU A 207 10.01 -13.91 -2.58
N GLU A 208 8.90 -14.32 -3.20
CA GLU A 208 8.32 -13.70 -4.40
C GLU A 208 8.03 -12.22 -4.16
N ASN A 209 8.45 -11.34 -5.07
CA ASN A 209 8.07 -9.93 -5.05
C ASN A 209 6.64 -9.76 -5.60
N PRO A 210 5.77 -8.96 -4.96
CA PRO A 210 6.04 -7.99 -3.89
C PRO A 210 5.64 -8.48 -2.49
N LEU A 211 5.55 -9.79 -2.26
CA LEU A 211 5.09 -10.36 -0.99
C LEU A 211 6.04 -10.00 0.16
N ALA A 212 5.49 -9.77 1.35
CA ALA A 212 6.25 -9.41 2.56
C ALA A 212 5.92 -10.29 3.77
N ALA A 213 5.28 -11.45 3.54
CA ALA A 213 4.96 -12.42 4.58
C ALA A 213 5.36 -13.84 4.16
N VAL A 214 5.78 -14.66 5.12
CA VAL A 214 6.35 -16.00 4.85
C VAL A 214 5.30 -17.06 4.53
N GLN A 215 4.03 -16.83 4.86
CA GLN A 215 2.92 -17.75 4.59
C GLN A 215 1.63 -16.95 4.32
N MET A 216 0.73 -17.53 3.54
CA MET A 216 -0.56 -16.93 3.23
C MET A 216 -1.39 -16.78 4.51
N GLY A 217 -1.84 -15.56 4.81
CA GLY A 217 -2.64 -15.29 6.00
C GLY A 217 -1.85 -14.96 7.26
N LEU A 218 -0.52 -14.82 7.17
CA LEU A 218 0.33 -14.22 8.21
C LEU A 218 0.63 -12.75 7.92
N ILE A 219 0.87 -11.97 8.99
CA ILE A 219 1.31 -10.57 8.85
C ILE A 219 2.77 -10.51 8.40
N TYR A 220 3.69 -11.19 9.10
CA TYR A 220 5.12 -11.20 8.78
C TYR A 220 5.68 -12.63 8.70
N VAL A 221 5.93 -13.24 9.86
CA VAL A 221 6.65 -14.50 10.01
C VAL A 221 5.84 -15.49 10.83
N ASN A 222 6.20 -16.77 10.76
CA ASN A 222 5.63 -17.79 11.61
C ASN A 222 6.27 -17.72 13.02
N PRO A 223 5.49 -17.54 14.10
CA PRO A 223 6.03 -17.38 15.45
C PRO A 223 6.71 -18.64 16.02
N GLU A 224 6.37 -19.82 15.49
CA GLU A 224 7.03 -21.09 15.81
C GLU A 224 8.38 -21.24 15.10
N GLY A 225 8.66 -20.43 14.08
CA GLY A 225 9.83 -20.46 13.21
C GLY A 225 9.51 -20.93 11.78
N PRO A 226 10.48 -20.90 10.84
CA PRO A 226 10.27 -21.19 9.43
C PRO A 226 9.54 -22.51 9.18
N ASN A 227 8.35 -22.46 8.58
CA ASN A 227 7.50 -23.64 8.36
C ASN A 227 7.18 -24.44 9.64
N GLY A 228 7.12 -23.77 10.80
CA GLY A 228 6.91 -24.40 12.10
C GLY A 228 8.15 -25.04 12.73
N ASN A 229 9.32 -24.92 12.10
CA ASN A 229 10.58 -25.42 12.67
C ASN A 229 11.13 -24.43 13.71
N PRO A 230 11.29 -24.82 14.99
CA PRO A 230 11.72 -23.93 16.08
C PRO A 230 13.23 -23.65 16.05
N ASP A 231 13.69 -23.01 14.98
CA ASP A 231 15.06 -22.52 14.81
C ASP A 231 15.08 -20.99 14.85
N PRO A 232 15.52 -20.39 15.97
CA PRO A 232 15.58 -18.94 16.12
C PRO A 232 16.55 -18.24 15.14
N LEU A 233 17.63 -18.89 14.71
CA LEU A 233 18.56 -18.30 13.73
C LEU A 233 17.96 -18.28 12.34
N ALA A 234 17.26 -19.35 11.95
CA ALA A 234 16.53 -19.37 10.69
C ALA A 234 15.37 -18.36 10.69
N ALA A 235 14.64 -18.25 11.79
CA ALA A 235 13.58 -17.25 11.97
C ALA A 235 14.09 -15.81 11.83
N ALA A 236 15.30 -15.50 12.30
CA ALA A 236 15.89 -14.16 12.18
C ALA A 236 16.04 -13.70 10.72
N LYS A 237 16.31 -14.62 9.78
CA LYS A 237 16.40 -14.31 8.35
C LYS A 237 15.04 -13.92 7.77
N ASP A 238 14.01 -14.70 8.09
CA ASP A 238 12.64 -14.43 7.69
C ASP A 238 12.13 -13.11 8.30
N ILE A 239 12.47 -12.81 9.56
CA ILE A 239 12.14 -11.54 10.22
C ILE A 239 12.77 -10.38 9.45
N ARG A 240 14.08 -10.44 9.19
CA ARG A 240 14.80 -9.38 8.48
C ARG A 240 14.24 -9.12 7.09
N GLU A 241 14.01 -10.19 6.33
CA GLU A 241 13.49 -10.10 4.96
C GLU A 241 12.09 -9.47 4.95
N THR A 242 11.17 -9.97 5.78
CA THR A 242 9.79 -9.47 5.80
C THR A 242 9.70 -8.05 6.32
N PHE A 243 10.38 -7.70 7.42
CA PHE A 243 10.39 -6.33 7.94
C PHE A 243 11.03 -5.33 6.98
N SER A 244 12.11 -5.69 6.29
CA SER A 244 12.72 -4.86 5.25
C SER A 244 11.74 -4.56 4.10
N ARG A 245 11.01 -5.58 3.64
CA ARG A 245 9.92 -5.42 2.65
C ARG A 245 8.73 -4.61 3.17
N MET A 246 8.69 -4.31 4.46
CA MET A 246 7.73 -3.42 5.09
C MET A 246 8.36 -2.09 5.56
N ALA A 247 9.49 -1.71 4.97
CA ALA A 247 10.21 -0.47 5.27
C ALA A 247 10.79 -0.39 6.69
N MET A 248 11.03 -1.50 7.38
CA MET A 248 11.64 -1.49 8.72
C MET A 248 13.06 -2.04 8.66
N ASN A 249 14.01 -1.26 9.17
CA ASN A 249 15.40 -1.69 9.31
C ASN A 249 15.58 -2.58 10.56
N ASP A 250 16.81 -3.05 10.81
CA ASP A 250 17.09 -3.96 11.93
C ASP A 250 16.81 -3.34 13.31
N GLU A 251 17.09 -2.05 13.51
CA GLU A 251 16.84 -1.34 14.77
C GLU A 251 15.34 -1.15 15.02
N GLU A 252 14.60 -0.70 14.00
CA GLU A 252 13.15 -0.56 14.03
C GLU A 252 12.46 -1.91 14.27
N THR A 253 12.97 -2.97 13.65
CA THR A 253 12.46 -4.35 13.81
C THR A 253 12.58 -4.84 15.25
N VAL A 254 13.77 -4.73 15.85
CA VAL A 254 14.00 -5.11 17.25
C VAL A 254 13.12 -4.26 18.17
N ALA A 255 13.05 -2.95 17.92
CA ALA A 255 12.25 -2.04 18.73
C ALA A 255 10.75 -2.37 18.68
N LEU A 256 10.20 -2.69 17.51
CA LEU A 256 8.79 -3.05 17.33
C LEU A 256 8.44 -4.38 17.98
N ILE A 257 9.25 -5.43 17.77
CA ILE A 257 8.98 -6.76 18.33
C ILE A 257 9.07 -6.69 19.86
N ALA A 258 10.20 -6.22 20.41
CA ALA A 258 10.38 -6.12 21.86
C ALA A 258 9.38 -5.14 22.49
N GLY A 259 9.11 -4.01 21.85
CA GLY A 259 8.18 -3.00 22.35
C GLY A 259 6.73 -3.48 22.40
N GLY A 260 6.30 -4.21 21.37
CA GLY A 260 4.99 -4.87 21.34
C GLY A 260 4.88 -5.98 22.39
N HIS A 261 5.88 -6.87 22.45
CA HIS A 261 5.89 -8.03 23.36
C HIS A 261 6.22 -7.68 24.81
N THR A 262 6.49 -6.42 25.13
CA THR A 262 6.44 -5.92 26.53
C THR A 262 5.04 -6.08 27.14
N PHE A 263 4.00 -6.11 26.29
CA PHE A 263 2.60 -6.12 26.70
C PHE A 263 1.88 -7.44 26.41
N GLY A 264 0.91 -7.77 27.26
CA GLY A 264 -0.07 -8.82 27.04
C GLY A 264 0.48 -10.25 27.03
N LYS A 265 -0.24 -11.10 26.29
CA LYS A 265 -0.01 -12.53 26.16
C LYS A 265 -0.57 -13.05 24.85
N THR A 266 -0.23 -14.30 24.50
CA THR A 266 -0.94 -15.08 23.49
C THR A 266 -1.99 -16.01 24.11
N HIS A 267 -2.75 -16.71 23.25
CA HIS A 267 -3.81 -17.62 23.65
C HIS A 267 -3.73 -18.94 22.89
N GLY A 268 -3.54 -20.02 23.65
CA GLY A 268 -3.38 -21.39 23.20
C GLY A 268 -3.81 -22.36 24.28
N ALA A 269 -4.92 -22.05 24.97
CA ALA A 269 -5.38 -22.75 26.16
C ALA A 269 -5.78 -24.23 25.92
N GLY A 270 -6.07 -24.60 24.67
CA GLY A 270 -6.50 -25.95 24.31
C GLY A 270 -6.37 -26.23 22.81
N ASP A 271 -6.88 -27.39 22.38
CA ASP A 271 -6.78 -27.88 21.01
C ASP A 271 -7.41 -26.90 20.00
N ALA A 272 -6.62 -26.49 19.00
CA ALA A 272 -7.05 -25.60 17.93
C ALA A 272 -8.21 -26.18 17.09
N ALA A 273 -8.39 -27.50 17.06
CA ALA A 273 -9.52 -28.14 16.39
C ALA A 273 -10.90 -27.79 17.01
N LEU A 274 -10.91 -27.20 18.21
CA LEU A 274 -12.13 -26.74 18.88
C LEU A 274 -12.50 -25.29 18.51
N VAL A 275 -11.70 -24.63 17.68
CA VAL A 275 -11.99 -23.29 17.15
C VAL A 275 -12.82 -23.43 15.87
N GLY A 276 -14.00 -22.79 15.86
CA GLY A 276 -14.91 -22.78 14.72
C GLY A 276 -14.43 -21.91 13.55
N ALA A 277 -15.29 -21.79 12.54
CA ALA A 277 -15.01 -21.06 11.30
C ALA A 277 -14.67 -19.58 11.52
N GLU A 278 -13.78 -19.07 10.68
CA GLU A 278 -13.44 -17.65 10.53
C GLU A 278 -14.66 -16.79 10.12
N PRO A 279 -14.64 -15.46 10.32
CA PRO A 279 -15.82 -14.60 10.13
C PRO A 279 -16.54 -14.74 8.79
N GLU A 280 -15.82 -14.84 7.67
CA GLU A 280 -16.42 -14.99 6.33
C GLU A 280 -17.06 -16.37 6.08
N ALA A 281 -16.73 -17.37 6.90
CA ALA A 281 -17.29 -18.73 6.85
C ALA A 281 -18.21 -19.07 8.04
N ALA A 282 -18.36 -18.14 8.99
CA ALA A 282 -19.20 -18.32 10.17
C ALA A 282 -20.70 -18.28 9.83
N GLY A 283 -21.50 -18.87 10.72
CA GLY A 283 -22.96 -18.78 10.63
C GLY A 283 -23.44 -17.33 10.74
N ILE A 284 -24.54 -17.00 10.06
CA ILE A 284 -25.09 -15.63 10.05
C ILE A 284 -25.40 -15.12 11.48
N GLU A 285 -25.77 -16.02 12.38
CA GLU A 285 -26.05 -15.74 13.79
C GLU A 285 -24.84 -15.22 14.58
N GLU A 286 -23.61 -15.41 14.09
CA GLU A 286 -22.40 -14.84 14.68
C GLU A 286 -22.23 -13.35 14.34
N GLN A 287 -23.06 -12.81 13.44
CA GLN A 287 -23.19 -11.39 13.15
C GLN A 287 -21.84 -10.73 12.82
N GLY A 288 -21.03 -11.38 11.98
CA GLY A 288 -19.71 -10.92 11.55
C GLY A 288 -18.57 -11.17 12.55
N LEU A 289 -18.80 -11.94 13.61
CA LEU A 289 -17.74 -12.55 14.41
C LEU A 289 -17.41 -13.95 13.89
N GLY A 290 -16.24 -14.48 14.27
CA GLY A 290 -15.80 -15.83 13.93
C GLY A 290 -14.99 -16.49 15.04
N TRP A 291 -14.36 -17.62 14.72
CA TRP A 291 -13.47 -18.38 15.61
C TRP A 291 -14.08 -18.73 16.96
N LYS A 292 -15.39 -19.02 16.97
CA LYS A 292 -16.10 -19.44 18.18
C LYS A 292 -15.48 -20.74 18.69
N SER A 293 -14.92 -20.70 19.89
CA SER A 293 -14.29 -21.88 20.50
C SER A 293 -15.29 -22.67 21.34
N SER A 294 -15.28 -24.00 21.18
CA SER A 294 -16.00 -24.94 22.06
C SER A 294 -15.15 -25.44 23.23
N PHE A 295 -13.91 -24.94 23.39
CA PHE A 295 -13.05 -25.28 24.52
C PHE A 295 -13.44 -24.49 25.76
N GLY A 296 -13.81 -25.18 26.85
CA GLY A 296 -14.21 -24.53 28.10
C GLY A 296 -15.34 -23.51 27.88
N SER A 297 -15.11 -22.27 28.30
CA SER A 297 -16.00 -21.12 28.05
C SER A 297 -15.81 -20.46 26.68
N GLY A 298 -14.76 -20.82 25.95
CA GLY A 298 -14.39 -20.28 24.64
C GLY A 298 -13.77 -18.88 24.66
N LYS A 299 -13.49 -18.32 25.85
CA LYS A 299 -13.01 -16.94 26.06
C LYS A 299 -12.25 -16.83 27.40
N GLY A 300 -11.63 -15.69 27.64
CA GLY A 300 -10.86 -15.45 28.87
C GLY A 300 -9.74 -16.50 29.05
N GLY A 301 -9.69 -17.17 30.21
CA GLY A 301 -8.69 -18.21 30.49
C GLY A 301 -8.73 -19.42 29.54
N ASP A 302 -9.83 -19.62 28.81
CA ASP A 302 -10.01 -20.68 27.82
C ASP A 302 -9.85 -20.19 26.36
N ALA A 303 -9.37 -18.96 26.16
CA ALA A 303 -9.22 -18.40 24.83
C ALA A 303 -8.17 -19.15 24.00
N ILE A 304 -8.42 -19.27 22.70
CA ILE A 304 -7.49 -19.82 21.71
C ILE A 304 -7.43 -18.83 20.54
N THR A 305 -6.22 -18.39 20.21
CA THR A 305 -5.93 -17.44 19.13
C THR A 305 -4.86 -18.03 18.21
N SER A 306 -3.58 -17.95 18.61
CA SER A 306 -2.45 -18.45 17.81
C SER A 306 -2.09 -19.91 18.10
N GLY A 307 -2.59 -20.47 19.20
CA GLY A 307 -2.17 -21.77 19.71
C GLY A 307 -0.94 -21.71 20.61
N LEU A 308 -0.23 -20.58 20.68
CA LEU A 308 0.85 -20.34 21.65
C LEU A 308 0.27 -19.85 22.98
N GLU A 309 0.89 -20.19 24.10
CA GLU A 309 0.48 -19.76 25.45
C GLU A 309 1.67 -19.12 26.18
N VAL A 310 1.95 -17.87 25.80
CA VAL A 310 3.12 -17.09 26.21
C VAL A 310 2.68 -15.78 26.85
N THR A 311 3.26 -15.46 28.01
CA THR A 311 3.22 -14.13 28.62
C THR A 311 4.67 -13.72 28.88
N TRP A 312 5.08 -12.58 28.32
CA TRP A 312 6.50 -12.21 28.27
C TRP A 312 7.03 -11.52 29.52
N SER A 313 6.17 -10.76 30.21
CA SER A 313 6.59 -9.84 31.27
C SER A 313 5.80 -10.04 32.56
N GLN A 314 6.42 -9.65 33.68
CA GLN A 314 5.82 -9.65 35.01
C GLN A 314 4.72 -8.58 35.16
N THR A 315 4.71 -7.59 34.26
CA THR A 315 3.71 -6.52 34.20
C THR A 315 3.09 -6.38 32.81
N PRO A 316 2.26 -7.32 32.35
CA PRO A 316 1.75 -7.35 30.96
C PRO A 316 0.93 -6.13 30.54
N THR A 317 0.50 -5.30 31.49
CA THR A 317 -0.29 -4.09 31.24
C THR A 317 0.46 -2.81 31.64
N ARG A 318 1.80 -2.86 31.71
CA ARG A 318 2.66 -1.70 31.98
C ARG A 318 3.93 -1.76 31.16
N TRP A 319 4.32 -0.62 30.59
CA TRP A 319 5.62 -0.46 29.95
C TRP A 319 6.74 -0.78 30.93
N SER A 320 7.67 -1.63 30.50
CA SER A 320 8.79 -2.11 31.30
C SER A 320 9.92 -2.57 30.36
N ASN A 321 11.08 -2.88 30.93
CA ASN A 321 12.18 -3.50 30.20
C ASN A 321 12.23 -5.03 30.41
N TYR A 322 11.16 -5.61 30.97
CA TYR A 322 11.14 -7.01 31.39
C TYR A 322 11.23 -8.00 30.22
N PHE A 323 10.81 -7.61 29.01
CA PHE A 323 11.01 -8.43 27.82
C PHE A 323 12.50 -8.75 27.63
N PHE A 324 13.35 -7.73 27.60
CA PHE A 324 14.80 -7.91 27.44
C PHE A 324 15.45 -8.52 28.68
N GLU A 325 15.03 -8.11 29.89
CA GLU A 325 15.53 -8.72 31.13
C GLU A 325 15.31 -10.23 31.13
N ASN A 326 14.09 -10.68 30.81
CA ASN A 326 13.78 -12.11 30.73
C ASN A 326 14.55 -12.78 29.59
N LEU A 327 14.60 -12.17 28.40
CA LEU A 327 15.31 -12.71 27.23
C LEU A 327 16.79 -13.03 27.53
N PHE A 328 17.48 -12.14 28.26
CA PHE A 328 18.90 -12.27 28.55
C PHE A 328 19.22 -12.94 29.90
N SER A 329 18.32 -12.91 30.88
CA SER A 329 18.59 -13.46 32.22
C SER A 329 18.34 -14.97 32.32
N PHE A 330 17.54 -15.52 31.42
CA PHE A 330 17.23 -16.95 31.39
C PHE A 330 17.92 -17.68 30.26
N GLU A 331 18.23 -18.95 30.51
CA GLU A 331 18.47 -19.92 29.45
C GLU A 331 17.16 -20.59 29.06
N TRP A 332 16.95 -20.80 27.76
CA TRP A 332 15.66 -21.24 27.21
C TRP A 332 15.72 -22.68 26.72
N GLU A 333 14.66 -23.45 26.98
CA GLU A 333 14.44 -24.78 26.42
C GLU A 333 13.11 -24.85 25.68
N LEU A 334 13.11 -25.61 24.58
CA LEU A 334 11.93 -25.84 23.77
C LEU A 334 10.90 -26.65 24.55
N THR A 335 9.67 -26.18 24.54
CA THR A 335 8.50 -26.82 25.15
C THR A 335 7.31 -26.75 24.19
N LYS A 336 6.15 -27.23 24.64
CA LYS A 336 4.89 -27.18 23.90
C LYS A 336 3.82 -26.45 24.70
N SER A 337 3.03 -25.63 24.01
CA SER A 337 1.81 -25.03 24.58
C SER A 337 0.75 -26.11 24.87
N PRO A 338 -0.32 -25.79 25.63
CA PRO A 338 -1.47 -26.69 25.76
C PRO A 338 -2.12 -27.08 24.42
N ALA A 339 -2.04 -26.21 23.40
CA ALA A 339 -2.49 -26.50 22.04
C ALA A 339 -1.47 -27.30 21.19
N GLY A 340 -0.28 -27.59 21.72
CA GLY A 340 0.76 -28.34 21.02
C GLY A 340 1.69 -27.51 20.12
N ALA A 341 1.65 -26.18 20.20
CA ALA A 341 2.55 -25.28 19.46
C ALA A 341 3.95 -25.21 20.10
N HIS A 342 4.99 -25.05 19.29
CA HIS A 342 6.38 -24.86 19.73
C HIS A 342 6.56 -23.49 20.40
N GLN A 343 7.00 -23.50 21.66
CA GLN A 343 7.36 -22.28 22.40
C GLN A 343 8.53 -22.55 23.33
N TRP A 344 9.03 -21.53 24.03
CA TRP A 344 10.21 -21.63 24.86
C TRP A 344 9.91 -21.23 26.30
N GLN A 345 10.43 -22.01 27.23
CA GLN A 345 10.36 -21.77 28.68
C GLN A 345 11.76 -21.64 29.28
N PRO A 346 11.90 -20.97 30.45
CA PRO A 346 13.17 -20.92 31.16
C PRO A 346 13.58 -22.31 31.67
N LYS A 347 14.85 -22.66 31.48
CA LYS A 347 15.42 -23.93 31.97
C LYS A 347 15.33 -24.05 33.47
N ASN A 348 15.25 -25.30 33.94
CA ASN A 348 15.30 -25.66 35.36
C ASN A 348 14.20 -25.00 36.22
N GLY A 349 13.08 -24.57 35.61
CA GLY A 349 12.00 -23.87 36.32
C GLY A 349 12.36 -22.46 36.79
N ALA A 350 13.36 -21.82 36.18
CA ALA A 350 13.68 -20.43 36.46
C ALA A 350 12.48 -19.50 36.14
N GLY A 351 12.38 -18.39 36.86
CA GLY A 351 11.26 -17.45 36.69
C GLY A 351 9.89 -18.00 37.14
N ALA A 352 9.84 -19.19 37.74
CA ALA A 352 8.58 -19.76 38.21
C ALA A 352 7.90 -18.80 39.19
N ARG A 353 6.61 -18.54 38.92
CA ARG A 353 5.72 -17.67 39.69
C ARG A 353 5.97 -16.16 39.57
N GLU A 354 6.78 -15.71 38.62
CA GLU A 354 7.02 -14.28 38.41
C GLU A 354 5.88 -13.58 37.66
N VAL A 355 5.21 -14.29 36.75
CA VAL A 355 4.19 -13.70 35.87
C VAL A 355 2.78 -13.96 36.42
N PRO A 356 1.90 -12.95 36.51
CA PRO A 356 0.48 -13.13 36.88
C PRO A 356 -0.27 -13.99 35.84
N ASP A 357 -1.23 -14.79 36.31
CA ASP A 357 -2.26 -15.33 35.43
C ASP A 357 -3.25 -14.23 35.04
N ALA A 358 -3.79 -14.30 33.82
CA ALA A 358 -4.66 -13.27 33.26
C ALA A 358 -6.04 -13.17 33.93
N HIS A 359 -6.54 -14.29 34.47
CA HIS A 359 -7.90 -14.37 35.01
C HIS A 359 -8.00 -14.99 36.41
N ASP A 360 -6.93 -15.63 36.91
CA ASP A 360 -6.88 -16.23 38.24
C ASP A 360 -5.80 -15.56 39.11
N PRO A 361 -6.15 -14.65 40.03
CA PRO A 361 -5.18 -13.92 40.83
C PRO A 361 -4.34 -14.81 41.75
N SER A 362 -4.78 -16.05 42.01
CA SER A 362 -4.06 -17.03 42.83
C SER A 362 -2.97 -17.79 42.05
N LYS A 363 -3.02 -17.76 40.72
CA LYS A 363 -2.06 -18.43 39.83
C LYS A 363 -0.95 -17.50 39.37
N ARG A 364 0.22 -18.10 39.16
CA ARG A 364 1.42 -17.44 38.64
C ARG A 364 2.18 -18.42 37.76
N HIS A 365 2.83 -17.91 36.72
CA HIS A 365 3.53 -18.68 35.69
C HIS A 365 5.00 -18.23 35.58
N ALA A 366 5.78 -18.99 34.82
CA ALA A 366 7.06 -18.50 34.31
C ALA A 366 6.84 -17.62 33.07
N PRO A 367 7.73 -16.64 32.78
CA PRO A 367 7.72 -15.99 31.48
C PRO A 367 8.05 -17.02 30.39
N ASN A 368 7.47 -16.87 29.21
CA ASN A 368 7.77 -17.71 28.04
C ASN A 368 8.18 -16.83 26.85
N MET A 369 8.72 -17.44 25.80
CA MET A 369 9.14 -16.76 24.57
C MET A 369 8.73 -17.56 23.33
N PHE A 370 8.53 -16.86 22.21
CA PHE A 370 8.46 -17.47 20.88
C PHE A 370 9.83 -17.89 20.37
N THR A 371 9.84 -18.69 19.31
CA THR A 371 11.06 -18.91 18.51
C THR A 371 11.57 -17.58 17.94
N THR A 372 10.66 -16.71 17.48
CA THR A 372 10.99 -15.39 16.90
C THR A 372 11.50 -14.38 17.92
N ASP A 373 11.14 -14.51 19.20
CA ASP A 373 11.70 -13.66 20.26
C ASP A 373 13.16 -14.03 20.52
N LEU A 374 13.46 -15.32 20.55
CA LEU A 374 14.84 -15.80 20.72
C LEU A 374 15.76 -15.39 19.56
N SER A 375 15.20 -15.17 18.36
CA SER A 375 15.94 -14.61 17.22
C SER A 375 16.63 -13.30 17.56
N LEU A 376 16.00 -12.46 18.38
CA LEU A 376 16.55 -11.17 18.81
C LEU A 376 17.81 -11.31 19.69
N ARG A 377 18.01 -12.49 20.27
CA ARG A 377 19.17 -12.82 21.12
C ARG A 377 20.27 -13.59 20.38
N VAL A 378 19.90 -14.43 19.41
CA VAL A 378 20.87 -15.34 18.78
C VAL A 378 21.42 -14.83 17.45
N ASP A 379 20.68 -13.98 16.72
CA ASP A 379 21.18 -13.36 15.50
C ASP A 379 22.25 -12.30 15.85
N PRO A 380 23.46 -12.34 15.25
CA PRO A 380 24.56 -11.47 15.65
C PRO A 380 24.33 -9.95 15.47
N ILE A 381 23.37 -9.56 14.64
CA ILE A 381 23.01 -8.15 14.43
C ILE A 381 21.93 -7.75 15.44
N TYR A 382 20.86 -8.55 15.54
CA TYR A 382 19.79 -8.27 16.50
C TYR A 382 20.26 -8.38 17.95
N GLU A 383 21.18 -9.27 18.27
CA GLU A 383 21.72 -9.43 19.61
C GLU A 383 22.37 -8.13 20.10
N LYS A 384 23.16 -7.47 19.25
CA LYS A 384 23.85 -6.21 19.62
C LYS A 384 22.85 -5.09 19.89
N ILE A 385 21.83 -4.98 19.04
CA ILE A 385 20.76 -3.99 19.18
C ILE A 385 19.96 -4.27 20.45
N SER A 386 19.55 -5.52 20.65
CA SER A 386 18.79 -5.99 21.81
C SER A 386 19.55 -5.79 23.12
N ARG A 387 20.85 -6.10 23.15
CA ARG A 387 21.70 -5.88 24.32
C ARG A 387 21.86 -4.40 24.62
N ARG A 388 22.06 -3.56 23.60
CA ARG A 388 22.10 -2.11 23.78
C ARG A 388 20.78 -1.58 24.35
N PHE A 389 19.64 -2.02 23.83
CA PHE A 389 18.31 -1.64 24.34
C PHE A 389 18.05 -2.16 25.76
N TYR A 390 18.50 -3.37 26.07
CA TYR A 390 18.46 -3.91 27.43
C TYR A 390 19.23 -3.03 28.41
N GLU A 391 20.45 -2.62 28.05
CA GLU A 391 21.32 -1.78 28.88
C GLU A 391 20.91 -0.30 28.90
N ASN A 392 20.17 0.16 27.88
CA ASN A 392 19.77 1.55 27.66
C ASN A 392 18.26 1.65 27.36
N PRO A 393 17.38 1.45 28.36
CA PRO A 393 15.93 1.39 28.15
C PRO A 393 15.32 2.69 27.61
N ASN A 394 15.98 3.84 27.78
CA ASN A 394 15.55 5.11 27.19
C ASN A 394 15.76 5.14 25.66
N GLU A 395 16.85 4.55 25.16
CA GLU A 395 17.09 4.42 23.71
C GLU A 395 16.06 3.47 23.09
N PHE A 396 15.75 2.37 23.79
CA PHE A 396 14.69 1.46 23.38
C PHE A 396 13.33 2.16 23.29
N ALA A 397 12.97 2.95 24.31
CA ALA A 397 11.71 3.68 24.32
C ALA A 397 11.59 4.69 23.17
N ASP A 398 12.66 5.45 22.86
CA ASP A 398 12.67 6.37 21.73
C ASP A 398 12.58 5.64 20.38
N ALA A 399 13.36 4.58 20.20
CA ALA A 399 13.34 3.76 18.99
C ALA A 399 11.95 3.13 18.76
N PHE A 400 11.33 2.59 19.81
CA PHE A 400 9.99 2.02 19.71
C PHE A 400 8.94 3.10 19.41
N ALA A 401 9.01 4.28 20.04
CA ALA A 401 8.07 5.37 19.79
C ALA A 401 8.09 5.81 18.31
N ARG A 402 9.30 5.96 17.76
CA ARG A 402 9.52 6.35 16.35
C ARG A 402 9.10 5.25 15.38
N ALA A 403 9.49 4.00 15.64
CA ALA A 403 9.15 2.87 14.79
C ALA A 403 7.64 2.58 14.81
N TRP A 404 6.96 2.72 15.97
CA TRP A 404 5.51 2.61 16.09
C TRP A 404 4.79 3.70 15.29
N PHE A 405 5.27 4.95 15.36
CA PHE A 405 4.70 6.03 14.56
C PHE A 405 4.88 5.78 13.06
N LYS A 406 6.09 5.39 12.62
CA LYS A 406 6.36 5.00 11.24
C LYS A 406 5.45 3.87 10.77
N LEU A 407 5.36 2.77 11.54
CA LEU A 407 4.49 1.63 11.25
C LEU A 407 3.07 2.09 10.95
N THR A 408 2.53 2.91 11.86
CA THR A 408 1.12 3.28 11.82
C THR A 408 0.81 4.39 10.82
N HIS A 409 1.81 5.07 10.25
CA HIS A 409 1.63 6.23 9.36
C HIS A 409 2.34 6.11 8.00
N ARG A 410 3.10 5.05 7.74
CA ARG A 410 3.88 4.84 6.49
C ARG A 410 3.05 4.85 5.19
N ASP A 411 1.76 4.57 5.27
CA ASP A 411 0.82 4.54 4.14
C ASP A 411 -0.06 5.81 4.01
N MET A 412 0.19 6.80 4.87
CA MET A 412 -0.57 8.05 4.86
C MET A 412 -0.02 9.07 3.86
N GLY A 413 1.08 8.80 3.18
CA GLY A 413 1.73 9.76 2.28
C GLY A 413 2.25 11.01 3.02
N PRO A 414 2.28 12.17 2.36
CA PRO A 414 2.95 13.36 2.88
C PRO A 414 2.22 13.97 4.09
N ARG A 415 2.97 14.70 4.92
CA ARG A 415 2.46 15.38 6.13
C ARG A 415 1.29 16.34 5.88
N ALA A 416 1.11 16.84 4.65
CA ALA A 416 -0.07 17.65 4.29
C ALA A 416 -1.40 16.92 4.55
N ARG A 417 -1.39 15.58 4.58
CA ARG A 417 -2.56 14.75 4.88
C ARG A 417 -2.78 14.49 6.38
N TYR A 418 -1.86 14.90 7.24
CA TYR A 418 -1.87 14.54 8.66
C TYR A 418 -2.77 15.52 9.41
N LEU A 419 -3.77 14.98 10.12
CA LEU A 419 -4.75 15.78 10.84
C LEU A 419 -4.67 15.56 12.35
N GLY A 420 -5.06 16.58 13.11
CA GLY A 420 -5.19 16.52 14.57
C GLY A 420 -4.06 17.22 15.33
N PRO A 421 -4.25 17.45 16.64
CA PRO A 421 -3.33 18.24 17.46
C PRO A 421 -2.06 17.50 17.89
N GLU A 422 -1.97 16.19 17.68
CA GLU A 422 -0.88 15.32 18.16
C GLU A 422 0.11 14.93 17.05
N VAL A 423 0.04 15.59 15.89
CA VAL A 423 0.98 15.36 14.79
C VAL A 423 2.39 15.76 15.26
N PRO A 424 3.38 14.85 15.26
CA PRO A 424 4.74 15.18 15.66
C PRO A 424 5.29 16.34 14.83
N ALA A 425 5.97 17.28 15.48
CA ALA A 425 6.54 18.46 14.81
C ALA A 425 7.74 18.09 13.91
N GLU A 426 8.53 17.10 14.33
CA GLU A 426 9.70 16.60 13.59
C GLU A 426 9.29 16.00 12.23
N GLU A 427 10.02 16.38 11.18
CA GLU A 427 9.89 15.79 9.85
C GLU A 427 10.77 14.55 9.74
N LEU A 428 10.17 13.43 9.36
CA LEU A 428 10.87 12.17 9.23
C LEU A 428 11.09 11.85 7.76
N ILE A 429 12.28 11.35 7.42
CA ILE A 429 12.68 11.14 6.02
C ILE A 429 11.74 10.21 5.24
N TRP A 430 11.15 9.21 5.89
CA TRP A 430 10.21 8.27 5.27
C TRP A 430 8.86 8.90 4.90
N GLN A 431 8.59 10.14 5.34
CA GLN A 431 7.40 10.92 4.94
C GLN A 431 7.60 11.64 3.60
N ASP A 432 8.76 11.44 2.96
CA ASP A 432 9.16 12.10 1.72
C ASP A 432 8.96 13.64 1.80
N PRO A 433 9.54 14.34 2.80
CA PRO A 433 9.21 15.73 3.11
C PRO A 433 9.43 16.67 1.92
N ILE A 434 8.55 17.65 1.79
CA ILE A 434 8.61 18.70 0.76
C ILE A 434 8.62 20.04 1.49
N PRO A 435 9.53 20.98 1.16
CA PRO A 435 9.56 22.27 1.83
C PRO A 435 8.26 23.04 1.57
N ALA A 436 7.76 23.75 2.58
CA ALA A 436 6.58 24.60 2.45
C ALA A 436 6.80 25.73 1.44
N VAL A 437 5.72 26.18 0.79
CA VAL A 437 5.74 27.36 -0.08
C VAL A 437 6.17 28.59 0.72
N ASN A 438 7.24 29.25 0.26
CA ASN A 438 7.87 30.38 0.96
C ASN A 438 7.99 31.64 0.08
N HIS A 439 7.25 31.67 -1.02
CA HIS A 439 7.25 32.76 -2.00
C HIS A 439 5.84 33.05 -2.52
N GLU A 440 5.65 34.21 -3.12
CA GLU A 440 4.42 34.49 -3.87
C GLU A 440 4.33 33.55 -5.08
N LEU A 441 3.14 32.99 -5.32
CA LEU A 441 2.89 32.08 -6.43
C LEU A 441 2.69 32.87 -7.75
N ILE A 442 2.99 32.20 -8.85
CA ILE A 442 2.69 32.72 -10.19
C ILE A 442 1.18 32.87 -10.41
N ASN A 443 0.78 33.91 -11.14
CA ASN A 443 -0.61 34.15 -11.51
C ASN A 443 -0.91 33.68 -12.95
N GLU A 444 -2.15 33.88 -13.42
CA GLU A 444 -2.58 33.45 -14.76
C GLU A 444 -1.74 34.06 -15.90
N GLN A 445 -1.33 35.32 -15.81
CA GLN A 445 -0.50 35.94 -16.84
C GLN A 445 0.90 35.35 -16.85
N ASP A 446 1.49 35.12 -15.67
CA ASP A 446 2.78 34.45 -15.53
C ASP A 446 2.75 33.05 -16.14
N ILE A 447 1.66 32.30 -15.91
CA ILE A 447 1.43 30.97 -16.48
C ILE A 447 1.41 31.03 -18.03
N ILE A 448 0.67 31.97 -18.61
CA ILE A 448 0.60 32.17 -20.07
C ILE A 448 1.98 32.48 -20.64
N ASP A 449 2.71 33.41 -20.03
CA ASP A 449 4.03 33.84 -20.48
C ASP A 449 5.06 32.72 -20.37
N LEU A 450 5.04 31.95 -19.28
CA LEU A 450 5.90 30.78 -19.08
C LEU A 450 5.62 29.68 -20.09
N LYS A 451 4.35 29.36 -20.37
CA LYS A 451 3.99 28.40 -21.44
C LYS A 451 4.54 28.85 -22.79
N GLY A 452 4.40 30.14 -23.11
CA GLY A 452 4.96 30.72 -24.35
C GLY A 452 6.48 30.55 -24.44
N LYS A 453 7.22 30.82 -23.35
CA LYS A 453 8.67 30.61 -23.29
C LYS A 453 9.08 29.14 -23.41
N ILE A 454 8.33 28.24 -22.77
CA ILE A 454 8.57 26.79 -22.86
C ILE A 454 8.40 26.31 -24.30
N LEU A 455 7.31 26.68 -24.98
CA LEU A 455 7.08 26.29 -26.38
C LEU A 455 8.10 26.89 -27.34
N ALA A 456 8.64 28.08 -27.04
CA ALA A 456 9.70 28.72 -27.82
C ALA A 456 11.12 28.18 -27.52
N SER A 457 11.28 27.29 -26.54
CA SER A 457 12.60 26.80 -26.09
C SER A 457 13.29 25.83 -27.04
N GLY A 458 12.56 25.29 -28.02
CA GLY A 458 13.03 24.25 -28.93
C GLY A 458 12.81 22.82 -28.43
N LEU A 459 12.27 22.64 -27.21
CA LEU A 459 11.80 21.34 -26.74
C LEU A 459 10.56 20.89 -27.52
N SER A 460 10.55 19.62 -27.93
CA SER A 460 9.42 19.01 -28.63
C SER A 460 8.24 18.72 -27.70
N VAL A 461 7.03 18.57 -28.24
CA VAL A 461 5.85 18.14 -27.47
C VAL A 461 6.13 16.81 -26.77
N SER A 462 6.74 15.86 -27.49
CA SER A 462 7.10 14.54 -26.93
C SER A 462 7.99 14.69 -25.70
N GLN A 463 9.03 15.53 -25.73
CA GLN A 463 9.91 15.76 -24.59
C GLN A 463 9.17 16.39 -23.40
N LEU A 464 8.36 17.42 -23.64
CA LEU A 464 7.61 18.12 -22.60
C LEU A 464 6.61 17.20 -21.89
N VAL A 465 5.85 16.42 -22.67
CA VAL A 465 4.85 15.48 -22.16
C VAL A 465 5.53 14.29 -21.47
N SER A 466 6.59 13.73 -22.06
CA SER A 466 7.31 12.58 -21.49
C SER A 466 7.94 12.92 -20.14
N THR A 467 8.55 14.10 -19.99
CA THR A 467 9.16 14.51 -18.72
C THR A 467 8.11 14.78 -17.64
N ALA A 468 7.01 15.45 -17.97
CA ALA A 468 5.91 15.64 -17.02
C ALA A 468 5.28 14.31 -16.59
N TRP A 469 5.05 13.39 -17.54
CA TRP A 469 4.56 12.05 -17.26
C TRP A 469 5.53 11.27 -16.37
N ALA A 470 6.82 11.27 -16.70
CA ALA A 470 7.83 10.54 -15.92
C ALA A 470 7.90 11.02 -14.46
N SER A 471 7.63 12.32 -14.22
CA SER A 471 7.56 12.87 -12.87
C SER A 471 6.28 12.43 -12.16
N ALA A 472 5.11 12.69 -12.75
CA ALA A 472 3.82 12.46 -12.11
C ALA A 472 3.49 10.96 -11.94
N SER A 473 3.86 10.13 -12.91
CA SER A 473 3.53 8.70 -12.93
C SER A 473 4.22 7.89 -11.85
N THR A 474 5.17 8.45 -11.08
CA THR A 474 5.72 7.79 -9.89
C THR A 474 4.70 7.67 -8.76
N PHE A 475 3.60 8.45 -8.81
CA PHE A 475 2.54 8.38 -7.83
C PHE A 475 1.93 6.98 -7.73
N ARG A 476 1.60 6.55 -6.51
CA ARG A 476 0.73 5.41 -6.25
C ARG A 476 -0.24 5.71 -5.12
N GLY A 477 -1.53 5.48 -5.36
CA GLY A 477 -2.63 5.80 -4.43
C GLY A 477 -2.68 4.90 -3.19
N SER A 478 -2.03 3.73 -3.26
CA SER A 478 -1.93 2.74 -2.19
C SER A 478 -1.32 3.35 -0.91
N ASP A 479 -0.12 3.94 -1.01
CA ASP A 479 0.56 4.62 0.09
C ASP A 479 0.80 6.13 -0.12
N LYS A 480 0.28 6.66 -1.23
CA LYS A 480 0.27 8.10 -1.57
C LYS A 480 1.68 8.69 -1.67
N ARG A 481 2.65 7.85 -2.04
CA ARG A 481 4.02 8.24 -2.36
C ARG A 481 4.18 8.56 -3.85
N GLY A 482 5.27 9.23 -4.18
CA GLY A 482 5.57 9.68 -5.55
C GLY A 482 4.75 10.88 -5.99
N GLY A 483 4.80 11.18 -7.29
CA GLY A 483 4.17 12.35 -7.90
C GLY A 483 5.17 13.42 -8.38
N ALA A 484 4.62 14.52 -8.89
CA ALA A 484 5.39 15.61 -9.48
C ALA A 484 5.89 16.66 -8.47
N ASN A 485 5.22 16.78 -7.32
CA ASN A 485 5.60 17.67 -6.24
C ASN A 485 6.93 17.22 -5.62
N GLY A 486 7.82 18.16 -5.34
CA GLY A 486 9.20 17.92 -4.97
C GLY A 486 10.18 17.91 -6.14
N ALA A 487 9.72 17.81 -7.40
CA ALA A 487 10.57 17.65 -8.59
C ALA A 487 11.66 16.58 -8.41
N ARG A 488 11.31 15.46 -7.74
CA ARG A 488 12.27 14.40 -7.40
C ARG A 488 12.84 13.68 -8.61
N ILE A 489 12.21 13.84 -9.78
CA ILE A 489 12.74 13.39 -11.07
C ILE A 489 14.14 13.94 -11.37
N ARG A 490 14.52 15.11 -10.82
CA ARG A 490 15.87 15.68 -10.98
C ARG A 490 16.91 15.15 -9.98
N LEU A 491 16.49 14.36 -8.99
CA LEU A 491 17.30 13.87 -7.88
C LEU A 491 17.61 12.38 -8.06
N ALA A 492 18.61 11.88 -7.33
CA ALA A 492 18.82 10.44 -7.23
C ALA A 492 17.71 9.81 -6.38
N PRO A 493 17.17 8.64 -6.78
CA PRO A 493 17.61 7.82 -7.91
C PRO A 493 16.88 8.11 -9.24
N GLN A 494 15.79 8.88 -9.22
CA GLN A 494 14.90 9.02 -10.38
C GLN A 494 15.55 9.57 -11.64
N LYS A 495 16.51 10.49 -11.49
CA LYS A 495 17.25 11.08 -12.61
C LYS A 495 18.09 10.06 -13.39
N ASP A 496 18.41 8.93 -12.76
CA ASP A 496 19.28 7.88 -13.29
C ASP A 496 18.49 6.63 -13.74
N TRP A 497 17.16 6.62 -13.60
CA TRP A 497 16.33 5.50 -14.05
C TRP A 497 16.30 5.37 -15.57
N GLU A 498 16.46 4.15 -16.06
CA GLU A 498 16.43 3.85 -17.50
C GLU A 498 15.10 4.31 -18.15
N ALA A 499 13.97 4.04 -17.48
CA ALA A 499 12.65 4.47 -17.90
C ALA A 499 12.53 5.99 -18.12
N ASN A 500 13.39 6.78 -17.48
CA ASN A 500 13.39 8.24 -17.55
C ASN A 500 14.36 8.80 -18.59
N GLN A 501 15.12 7.96 -19.29
CA GLN A 501 16.06 8.35 -20.35
C GLN A 501 17.02 9.46 -19.88
N PRO A 502 17.98 9.15 -18.98
CA PRO A 502 18.75 10.15 -18.22
C PRO A 502 19.38 11.27 -19.03
N GLU A 503 19.91 10.97 -20.22
CA GLU A 503 20.50 11.98 -21.11
C GLU A 503 19.45 12.97 -21.65
N GLN A 504 18.31 12.46 -22.14
CA GLN A 504 17.19 13.29 -22.59
C GLN A 504 16.62 14.10 -21.42
N LEU A 505 16.42 13.46 -20.28
CA LEU A 505 15.89 14.13 -19.08
C LEU A 505 16.81 15.26 -18.63
N ALA A 506 18.12 15.03 -18.54
CA ALA A 506 19.08 16.06 -18.16
C ALA A 506 19.06 17.26 -19.12
N HIS A 507 18.89 17.01 -20.42
CA HIS A 507 18.72 18.09 -21.41
C HIS A 507 17.45 18.91 -21.15
N VAL A 508 16.29 18.26 -20.97
CA VAL A 508 15.02 18.93 -20.71
C VAL A 508 15.08 19.74 -19.42
N LEU A 509 15.56 19.14 -18.33
CA LEU A 509 15.67 19.80 -17.03
C LEU A 509 16.57 21.03 -17.10
N LYS A 510 17.72 20.95 -17.77
CA LYS A 510 18.62 22.10 -17.97
C LYS A 510 17.92 23.28 -18.66
N VAL A 511 17.08 23.01 -19.65
CA VAL A 511 16.30 24.06 -20.36
C VAL A 511 15.25 24.66 -19.43
N LEU A 512 14.49 23.82 -18.71
CA LEU A 512 13.47 24.28 -17.77
C LEU A 512 14.06 25.07 -16.60
N GLU A 513 15.20 24.64 -16.05
CA GLU A 513 15.97 25.40 -15.05
C GLU A 513 16.44 26.75 -15.59
N GLY A 514 16.85 26.82 -16.85
CA GLY A 514 17.19 28.10 -17.51
C GLY A 514 15.99 29.06 -17.55
N ILE A 515 14.80 28.55 -17.87
CA ILE A 515 13.55 29.32 -17.86
C ILE A 515 13.20 29.75 -16.43
N GLN A 516 13.30 28.83 -15.47
CA GLN A 516 13.09 29.09 -14.05
C GLN A 516 13.96 30.23 -13.54
N ASN A 517 15.28 30.13 -13.76
CA ASN A 517 16.26 31.11 -13.31
C ASN A 517 16.00 32.48 -13.93
N THR A 518 15.67 32.52 -15.22
CA THR A 518 15.32 33.77 -15.90
C THR A 518 14.04 34.38 -15.33
N PHE A 519 12.99 33.59 -15.12
CA PHE A 519 11.75 34.09 -14.52
C PHE A 519 12.02 34.61 -13.09
N ASN A 520 12.58 33.79 -12.22
CA ASN A 520 12.79 34.11 -10.80
C ASN A 520 13.72 35.31 -10.58
N SER A 521 14.70 35.54 -11.47
CA SER A 521 15.62 36.69 -11.37
C SER A 521 15.04 38.00 -11.91
N THR A 522 13.99 37.94 -12.72
CA THR A 522 13.36 39.11 -13.36
C THR A 522 12.08 39.58 -12.66
N GLN A 523 11.54 38.78 -11.73
CA GLN A 523 10.35 39.16 -10.97
C GLN A 523 10.64 40.30 -9.98
N PRO A 524 9.76 41.32 -9.90
CA PRO A 524 9.78 42.25 -8.78
C PRO A 524 9.25 41.55 -7.52
N GLY A 525 9.90 41.76 -6.37
CA GLY A 525 9.48 41.18 -5.09
C GLY A 525 9.97 39.73 -4.89
N ASN A 526 9.16 38.90 -4.23
CA ASN A 526 9.52 37.53 -3.89
C ASN A 526 8.82 36.47 -4.74
N LYS A 527 8.07 36.83 -5.79
CA LYS A 527 7.39 35.88 -6.67
C LYS A 527 8.38 34.96 -7.39
N LYS A 528 8.10 33.66 -7.35
CA LYS A 528 8.92 32.62 -7.98
C LYS A 528 8.07 31.49 -8.52
N VAL A 529 8.67 30.70 -9.41
CA VAL A 529 8.17 29.40 -9.85
C VAL A 529 9.18 28.30 -9.47
N SER A 530 8.67 27.17 -8.98
CA SER A 530 9.47 25.98 -8.70
C SER A 530 9.75 25.18 -9.99
N LEU A 531 10.74 24.31 -9.96
CA LEU A 531 11.00 23.42 -11.08
C LEU A 531 9.89 22.37 -11.19
N ALA A 532 9.34 21.93 -10.05
CA ALA A 532 8.19 21.03 -9.99
C ALA A 532 6.98 21.59 -10.76
N ASP A 533 6.65 22.87 -10.53
CA ASP A 533 5.59 23.53 -11.28
C ASP A 533 5.95 23.69 -12.77
N LEU A 534 7.20 24.04 -13.10
CA LEU A 534 7.62 24.17 -14.50
C LEU A 534 7.59 22.86 -15.28
N ILE A 535 7.92 21.72 -14.66
CA ILE A 535 7.84 20.40 -15.30
C ILE A 535 6.38 20.08 -15.65
N VAL A 536 5.44 20.28 -14.72
CA VAL A 536 4.02 20.04 -14.97
C VAL A 536 3.45 21.04 -15.97
N LEU A 537 3.83 22.32 -15.85
CA LEU A 537 3.41 23.39 -16.76
C LEU A 537 3.90 23.15 -18.19
N ALA A 538 5.13 22.63 -18.33
CA ALA A 538 5.70 22.22 -19.60
C ALA A 538 4.89 21.11 -20.26
N GLY A 539 4.52 20.08 -19.50
CA GLY A 539 3.62 19.03 -19.99
C GLY A 539 2.26 19.59 -20.43
N CYS A 540 1.66 20.49 -19.64
CA CYS A 540 0.41 21.16 -20.00
C CYS A 540 0.54 21.93 -21.33
N ALA A 541 1.62 22.71 -21.49
CA ALA A 541 1.90 23.44 -22.73
C ALA A 541 2.06 22.49 -23.93
N GLY A 542 2.75 21.36 -23.73
CA GLY A 542 2.92 20.32 -24.75
C GLY A 542 1.57 19.74 -25.21
N VAL A 543 0.69 19.40 -24.26
CA VAL A 543 -0.67 18.89 -24.56
C VAL A 543 -1.51 19.94 -25.28
N GLU A 544 -1.51 21.20 -24.83
CA GLU A 544 -2.23 22.29 -25.50
C GLU A 544 -1.74 22.51 -26.92
N GLN A 545 -0.42 22.47 -27.14
CA GLN A 545 0.17 22.60 -28.46
C GLN A 545 -0.20 21.40 -29.36
N ALA A 546 -0.21 20.18 -28.82
CA ALA A 546 -0.61 18.99 -29.57
C ALA A 546 -2.09 19.00 -29.97
N ALA A 547 -2.96 19.46 -29.09
CA ALA A 547 -4.38 19.64 -29.36
C ALA A 547 -4.61 20.74 -30.42
N LYS A 548 -3.86 21.84 -30.34
CA LYS A 548 -3.85 22.89 -31.36
C LYS A 548 -3.39 22.37 -32.72
N ASN A 549 -2.35 21.52 -32.77
CA ASN A 549 -1.91 20.85 -34.01
C ASN A 549 -3.03 20.01 -34.63
N ALA A 550 -3.91 19.44 -33.79
CA ALA A 550 -5.06 18.65 -34.23
C ALA A 550 -6.27 19.51 -34.65
N GLY A 551 -6.18 20.85 -34.53
CA GLY A 551 -7.29 21.77 -34.81
C GLY A 551 -8.26 21.97 -33.64
N HIS A 552 -7.90 21.51 -32.43
CA HIS A 552 -8.73 21.59 -31.23
C HIS A 552 -8.03 22.44 -30.15
N PRO A 553 -8.13 23.77 -30.19
CA PRO A 553 -7.56 24.61 -29.15
C PRO A 553 -8.27 24.33 -27.82
N VAL A 554 -7.50 23.99 -26.80
CA VAL A 554 -7.97 23.74 -25.43
C VAL A 554 -7.03 24.40 -24.43
N THR A 555 -7.52 24.62 -23.22
CA THR A 555 -6.70 25.01 -22.08
C THR A 555 -6.63 23.84 -21.13
N VAL A 556 -5.42 23.38 -20.85
CA VAL A 556 -5.15 22.35 -19.84
C VAL A 556 -5.09 23.06 -18.49
N PRO A 557 -5.94 22.67 -17.51
CA PRO A 557 -5.91 23.26 -16.18
C PRO A 557 -4.53 23.09 -15.53
N PHE A 558 -4.11 24.12 -14.80
CA PHE A 558 -2.84 24.12 -14.07
C PHE A 558 -2.99 24.93 -12.78
N THR A 559 -2.64 24.32 -11.66
CA THR A 559 -2.61 24.99 -10.35
C THR A 559 -1.18 25.01 -9.84
N PRO A 560 -0.56 26.19 -9.60
CA PRO A 560 0.79 26.29 -9.05
C PRO A 560 0.82 25.91 -7.56
N GLY A 561 2.01 25.89 -6.97
CA GLY A 561 2.22 25.65 -5.54
C GLY A 561 3.06 24.42 -5.21
N ARG A 562 3.48 23.65 -6.22
CA ARG A 562 4.48 22.59 -5.99
C ARG A 562 5.80 23.21 -5.58
N MET A 563 6.56 22.50 -4.77
CA MET A 563 7.86 22.93 -4.29
C MET A 563 8.96 21.96 -4.70
N ASP A 564 10.22 22.39 -4.58
CA ASP A 564 11.38 21.61 -4.98
C ASP A 564 12.03 20.97 -3.74
N ALA A 565 11.94 19.64 -3.60
CA ALA A 565 12.59 18.87 -2.52
C ALA A 565 14.11 18.82 -2.71
N SER A 566 14.87 18.65 -1.64
CA SER A 566 16.33 18.44 -1.71
C SER A 566 16.71 16.96 -1.76
N GLN A 567 17.98 16.67 -2.03
CA GLN A 567 18.48 15.29 -2.00
C GLN A 567 18.46 14.72 -0.57
N GLU A 568 18.73 15.55 0.44
CA GLU A 568 18.66 15.18 1.86
C GLU A 568 17.23 14.84 2.31
N GLN A 569 16.23 15.36 1.61
CA GLN A 569 14.81 15.04 1.78
C GLN A 569 14.34 13.86 0.90
N THR A 570 15.27 13.16 0.25
CA THR A 570 14.99 12.07 -0.71
C THR A 570 15.90 10.88 -0.42
N ASP A 571 15.37 9.90 0.31
CA ASP A 571 16.06 8.65 0.60
C ASP A 571 16.12 7.76 -0.64
N ILE A 572 17.35 7.47 -1.09
CA ILE A 572 17.61 6.72 -2.32
C ILE A 572 17.02 5.31 -2.26
N GLU A 573 17.17 4.61 -1.13
CA GLU A 573 16.70 3.24 -0.97
C GLU A 573 15.16 3.21 -0.95
N SER A 574 14.56 4.13 -0.20
CA SER A 574 13.10 4.27 -0.12
C SER A 574 12.46 4.65 -1.46
N PHE A 575 13.12 5.43 -2.32
CA PHE A 575 12.61 5.78 -3.64
C PHE A 575 12.85 4.71 -4.70
N ALA A 576 13.78 3.76 -4.49
CA ALA A 576 14.08 2.72 -5.46
C ALA A 576 12.87 1.82 -5.78
N VAL A 577 11.97 1.59 -4.81
CA VAL A 577 10.74 0.81 -5.01
C VAL A 577 9.69 1.50 -5.90
N LEU A 578 9.87 2.79 -6.20
CA LEU A 578 9.02 3.53 -7.14
C LEU A 578 9.55 3.47 -8.58
N GLU A 579 10.71 2.88 -8.80
CA GLU A 579 11.23 2.69 -10.16
C GLU A 579 10.28 1.75 -10.93
N PRO A 580 9.70 2.20 -12.05
CA PRO A 580 8.78 1.36 -12.80
C PRO A 580 9.53 0.17 -13.42
N ILE A 581 9.12 -1.05 -13.07
CA ILE A 581 9.55 -2.26 -13.79
C ILE A 581 8.86 -2.39 -15.16
N ALA A 582 7.69 -1.76 -15.28
CA ALA A 582 6.90 -1.63 -16.48
C ALA A 582 6.19 -0.27 -16.46
N ASP A 583 6.12 0.38 -17.62
CA ASP A 583 5.28 1.56 -17.84
C ASP A 583 4.64 1.43 -19.22
N GLY A 584 3.46 0.78 -19.26
CA GLY A 584 2.71 0.60 -20.49
C GLY A 584 2.30 1.92 -21.14
N PHE A 585 2.20 3.02 -20.39
CA PHE A 585 1.90 4.34 -20.94
C PHE A 585 3.04 4.92 -21.78
N ARG A 586 4.29 4.49 -21.55
CA ARG A 586 5.47 4.81 -22.37
C ARG A 586 6.08 3.61 -23.07
N ASN A 587 5.32 2.51 -23.20
CA ASN A 587 5.74 1.27 -23.85
C ASN A 587 7.10 0.73 -23.32
N TYR A 588 7.32 0.83 -22.01
CA TYR A 588 8.55 0.41 -21.34
C TYR A 588 8.36 -0.87 -20.54
N LEU A 589 9.34 -1.77 -20.63
CA LEU A 589 9.46 -2.97 -19.83
C LEU A 589 10.95 -3.21 -19.52
N LYS A 590 11.33 -3.17 -18.24
CA LYS A 590 12.74 -3.25 -17.81
C LYS A 590 13.38 -4.62 -18.06
N GLY A 591 12.57 -5.67 -18.12
CA GLY A 591 13.04 -7.05 -18.33
C GLY A 591 11.91 -8.00 -18.69
N ARG A 592 12.18 -9.30 -18.64
CA ARG A 592 11.14 -10.32 -18.83
C ARG A 592 10.52 -10.68 -17.49
N TYR A 593 9.19 -10.71 -17.43
CA TYR A 593 8.43 -11.03 -16.24
C TYR A 593 7.47 -12.19 -16.49
N SER A 594 7.12 -12.92 -15.45
CA SER A 594 6.09 -13.97 -15.49
C SER A 594 4.68 -13.38 -15.69
N VAL A 595 4.49 -12.13 -15.29
CA VAL A 595 3.24 -11.38 -15.46
C VAL A 595 3.21 -10.71 -16.83
N PRO A 596 2.13 -10.89 -17.63
CA PRO A 596 2.00 -10.22 -18.93
C PRO A 596 1.98 -8.69 -18.81
N ALA A 597 2.56 -7.99 -19.80
CA ALA A 597 2.70 -6.54 -19.77
C ALA A 597 1.36 -5.78 -19.68
N GLU A 598 0.28 -6.32 -20.23
CA GLU A 598 -1.06 -5.74 -20.10
C GLU A 598 -1.65 -5.83 -18.69
N ALA A 599 -1.24 -6.82 -17.90
CA ALA A 599 -1.62 -6.91 -16.49
C ALA A 599 -0.83 -5.88 -15.66
N LEU A 600 0.45 -5.67 -15.97
CA LEU A 600 1.27 -4.61 -15.37
C LEU A 600 0.75 -3.20 -15.73
N LEU A 601 0.21 -3.00 -16.95
CA LEU A 601 -0.46 -1.76 -17.33
C LEU A 601 -1.70 -1.50 -16.46
N VAL A 602 -2.55 -2.51 -16.25
CA VAL A 602 -3.76 -2.40 -15.42
C VAL A 602 -3.39 -2.16 -13.96
N ASP A 603 -2.38 -2.86 -13.43
CA ASP A 603 -1.85 -2.60 -12.08
C ASP A 603 -1.35 -1.15 -11.95
N LYS A 604 -0.56 -0.66 -12.91
CA LYS A 604 -0.08 0.72 -12.91
C LYS A 604 -1.22 1.74 -12.98
N ALA A 605 -2.25 1.48 -13.79
CA ALA A 605 -3.43 2.33 -13.88
C ALA A 605 -4.20 2.37 -12.55
N GLN A 606 -4.30 1.24 -11.84
CA GLN A 606 -4.92 1.18 -10.53
C GLN A 606 -4.15 2.00 -9.50
N LEU A 607 -2.81 1.90 -9.49
CA LEU A 607 -1.96 2.73 -8.62
C LEU A 607 -2.14 4.23 -8.93
N LEU A 608 -2.40 4.60 -10.18
CA LEU A 608 -2.71 5.98 -10.58
C LEU A 608 -4.18 6.38 -10.36
N THR A 609 -4.98 5.54 -9.69
CA THR A 609 -6.42 5.75 -9.42
C THR A 609 -7.26 5.93 -10.69
N LEU A 610 -6.82 5.37 -11.81
CA LEU A 610 -7.50 5.48 -13.09
C LEU A 610 -8.59 4.42 -13.22
N SER A 611 -9.71 4.82 -13.81
CA SER A 611 -10.71 3.90 -14.33
C SER A 611 -10.28 3.31 -15.68
N ALA A 612 -10.94 2.23 -16.14
CA ALA A 612 -10.63 1.64 -17.44
C ALA A 612 -10.81 2.64 -18.61
N PRO A 613 -11.85 3.50 -18.67
CA PRO A 613 -11.95 4.55 -19.69
C PRO A 613 -10.79 5.57 -19.61
N GLU A 614 -10.41 5.99 -18.40
CA GLU A 614 -9.33 6.95 -18.20
C GLU A 614 -7.97 6.36 -18.63
N MET A 615 -7.69 5.11 -18.28
CA MET A 615 -6.51 4.39 -18.76
C MET A 615 -6.49 4.31 -20.29
N THR A 616 -7.64 4.01 -20.90
CA THR A 616 -7.78 3.87 -22.36
C THR A 616 -7.44 5.17 -23.07
N VAL A 617 -8.12 6.27 -22.74
CA VAL A 617 -7.91 7.57 -23.41
C VAL A 617 -6.47 8.07 -23.23
N LEU A 618 -5.92 7.90 -22.03
CA LEU A 618 -4.57 8.33 -21.70
C LEU A 618 -3.52 7.58 -22.51
N LEU A 619 -3.62 6.25 -22.61
CA LEU A 619 -2.68 5.46 -23.40
C LEU A 619 -2.76 5.84 -24.88
N GLY A 620 -3.96 5.93 -25.45
CA GLY A 620 -4.14 6.32 -26.86
C GLY A 620 -3.54 7.69 -27.17
N GLY A 621 -3.71 8.67 -26.27
CA GLY A 621 -3.10 9.99 -26.42
C GLY A 621 -1.60 9.98 -26.30
N LEU A 622 -1.03 9.31 -25.30
CA LEU A 622 0.42 9.22 -25.12
C LEU A 622 1.12 8.56 -26.32
N ARG A 623 0.48 7.59 -26.97
CA ARG A 623 0.99 7.00 -28.22
C ARG A 623 1.12 8.00 -29.36
N VAL A 624 0.09 8.79 -29.64
CA VAL A 624 0.15 9.78 -30.74
C VAL A 624 1.03 10.98 -30.41
N LEU A 625 1.31 11.21 -29.12
CA LEU A 625 2.27 12.21 -28.65
C LEU A 625 3.73 11.72 -28.70
N ASP A 626 3.96 10.47 -29.11
CA ASP A 626 5.27 9.87 -29.33
C ASP A 626 6.15 9.89 -28.07
N THR A 627 5.57 9.50 -26.92
CA THR A 627 6.23 9.56 -25.60
C THR A 627 6.88 8.24 -25.17
N ASN A 628 7.11 7.32 -26.11
CA ASN A 628 7.67 6.01 -25.79
C ASN A 628 9.13 6.13 -25.33
N VAL A 629 9.53 5.28 -24.37
CA VAL A 629 10.95 5.17 -23.99
C VAL A 629 11.75 4.71 -25.21
N GLY A 630 12.88 5.37 -25.48
CA GLY A 630 13.74 5.11 -26.63
C GLY A 630 13.14 5.55 -27.97
N GLN A 631 12.05 6.31 -27.98
CA GLN A 631 11.32 6.70 -29.21
C GLN A 631 10.96 5.49 -30.09
N THR A 632 10.62 4.36 -29.46
CA THR A 632 10.24 3.17 -30.21
C THR A 632 8.95 3.41 -30.98
N PRO A 633 8.80 2.86 -32.20
CA PRO A 633 7.60 3.06 -33.02
C PRO A 633 6.39 2.24 -32.53
N HIS A 634 6.54 1.46 -31.45
CA HIS A 634 5.50 0.55 -30.98
C HIS A 634 4.25 1.32 -30.53
N GLY A 635 3.10 0.98 -31.09
CA GLY A 635 1.83 1.61 -30.73
C GLY A 635 1.64 3.02 -31.29
N VAL A 636 2.64 3.62 -31.95
CA VAL A 636 2.52 4.97 -32.55
C VAL A 636 1.76 4.88 -33.87
N PHE A 637 0.48 4.52 -33.80
CA PHE A 637 -0.38 4.30 -34.96
C PHE A 637 -0.92 5.63 -35.48
N THR A 638 -0.02 6.51 -35.94
CA THR A 638 -0.35 7.78 -36.57
C THR A 638 0.74 8.17 -37.56
N HIS A 639 0.39 8.97 -38.57
CA HIS A 639 1.34 9.62 -39.47
C HIS A 639 1.61 11.07 -39.08
N ARG A 640 1.02 11.55 -37.98
CA ARG A 640 1.14 12.91 -37.46
C ARG A 640 1.53 12.88 -35.98
N PRO A 641 2.69 12.32 -35.62
CA PRO A 641 3.13 12.30 -34.22
C PRO A 641 3.16 13.73 -33.65
N GLN A 642 3.00 13.84 -32.32
CA GLN A 642 2.88 15.12 -31.60
C GLN A 642 1.63 15.93 -31.98
N THR A 643 0.59 15.25 -32.46
CA THR A 643 -0.74 15.81 -32.76
C THR A 643 -1.79 15.00 -32.02
N LEU A 644 -2.51 15.62 -31.06
CA LEU A 644 -3.41 14.90 -30.16
C LEU A 644 -4.70 14.50 -30.90
N THR A 645 -4.70 13.27 -31.41
CA THR A 645 -5.75 12.69 -32.25
C THR A 645 -6.15 11.32 -31.75
N ASN A 646 -7.34 10.86 -32.13
CA ASN A 646 -7.78 9.50 -31.87
C ASN A 646 -7.18 8.46 -32.86
N ASP A 647 -6.14 8.84 -33.62
CA ASP A 647 -5.51 8.02 -34.66
C ASP A 647 -5.09 6.62 -34.13
N PHE A 648 -4.64 6.52 -32.88
CA PHE A 648 -4.30 5.23 -32.25
C PHE A 648 -5.45 4.22 -32.36
N PHE A 649 -6.65 4.61 -31.95
CA PHE A 649 -7.82 3.71 -31.94
C PHE A 649 -8.34 3.44 -33.33
N VAL A 650 -8.40 4.47 -34.19
CA VAL A 650 -8.83 4.33 -35.59
C VAL A 650 -7.96 3.30 -36.32
N ASN A 651 -6.65 3.39 -36.16
CA ASN A 651 -5.71 2.50 -36.85
C ASN A 651 -5.57 1.12 -36.18
N LEU A 652 -5.74 1.03 -34.87
CA LEU A 652 -5.78 -0.25 -34.15
C LEU A 652 -6.97 -1.12 -34.61
N LEU A 653 -8.14 -0.49 -34.76
CA LEU A 653 -9.41 -1.16 -35.12
C LEU A 653 -9.62 -1.30 -36.63
N ASP A 654 -8.72 -0.78 -37.46
CA ASP A 654 -8.77 -0.92 -38.92
C ASP A 654 -8.61 -2.38 -39.34
N MET A 655 -9.69 -2.97 -39.87
CA MET A 655 -9.71 -4.34 -40.38
C MET A 655 -8.86 -4.53 -41.64
N GLY A 656 -8.44 -3.45 -42.31
CA GLY A 656 -7.41 -3.47 -43.35
C GLY A 656 -6.04 -3.91 -42.83
N THR A 657 -5.82 -3.88 -41.51
CA THR A 657 -4.59 -4.36 -40.86
C THR A 657 -4.77 -5.80 -40.33
N THR A 658 -3.72 -6.61 -40.44
CA THR A 658 -3.62 -7.93 -39.82
C THR A 658 -2.44 -7.98 -38.87
N TRP A 659 -2.67 -8.47 -37.65
CA TRP A 659 -1.65 -8.53 -36.60
C TRP A 659 -1.07 -9.94 -36.49
N LYS A 660 0.25 -10.04 -36.37
CA LYS A 660 0.98 -11.29 -36.11
C LYS A 660 2.07 -11.05 -35.07
N PRO A 661 2.32 -12.02 -34.17
CA PRO A 661 3.47 -11.93 -33.28
C PRO A 661 4.77 -11.93 -34.09
N THR A 662 5.78 -11.23 -33.60
CA THR A 662 7.14 -11.34 -34.14
C THR A 662 7.86 -12.52 -33.48
N GLY A 663 9.16 -12.65 -33.73
CA GLY A 663 10.02 -13.57 -32.96
C GLY A 663 10.36 -13.06 -31.55
N ASP A 664 10.10 -11.78 -31.27
CA ASP A 664 10.35 -11.15 -29.98
C ASP A 664 9.11 -11.24 -29.09
N ASP A 665 9.31 -11.62 -27.83
CA ASP A 665 8.22 -11.83 -26.89
C ASP A 665 7.42 -10.55 -26.64
N GLY A 666 6.10 -10.64 -26.79
CA GLY A 666 5.17 -9.52 -26.58
C GLY A 666 5.15 -8.44 -27.66
N VAL A 667 5.85 -8.62 -28.80
CA VAL A 667 5.87 -7.69 -29.93
C VAL A 667 5.11 -8.24 -31.13
N PHE A 668 4.43 -7.36 -31.87
CA PHE A 668 3.57 -7.70 -32.99
C PHE A 668 3.78 -6.76 -34.17
N GLU A 669 3.61 -7.29 -35.38
CA GLU A 669 3.57 -6.53 -36.63
C GLU A 669 2.13 -6.44 -37.15
N GLY A 670 1.71 -5.23 -37.48
CA GLY A 670 0.49 -4.92 -38.20
C GLY A 670 0.79 -4.73 -39.69
N ARG A 671 0.29 -5.62 -40.54
CA ARG A 671 0.50 -5.60 -41.99
C ARG A 671 -0.78 -5.34 -42.73
N ASP A 672 -0.68 -4.61 -43.85
CA ASP A 672 -1.80 -4.47 -44.77
C ASP A 672 -2.29 -5.86 -45.21
N ARG A 673 -3.60 -6.07 -45.12
CA ARG A 673 -4.22 -7.38 -45.35
C ARG A 673 -4.09 -7.83 -46.80
N VAL A 674 -4.02 -6.91 -47.75
CA VAL A 674 -4.00 -7.19 -49.20
C VAL A 674 -2.57 -7.25 -49.71
N THR A 675 -1.74 -6.25 -49.40
CA THR A 675 -0.38 -6.13 -49.94
C THR A 675 0.65 -6.86 -49.08
N GLY A 676 0.37 -7.08 -47.80
CA GLY A 676 1.32 -7.64 -46.83
C GLY A 676 2.39 -6.64 -46.36
N GLU A 677 2.32 -5.38 -46.79
CA GLU A 677 3.25 -4.33 -46.39
C GLU A 677 3.15 -4.05 -44.89
N LEU A 678 4.30 -3.81 -44.26
CA LEU A 678 4.35 -3.47 -42.85
C LEU A 678 3.79 -2.05 -42.65
N LYS A 679 2.71 -1.93 -41.88
CA LYS A 679 2.12 -0.63 -41.51
C LYS A 679 2.59 -0.19 -40.13
N TRP A 680 2.54 -1.09 -39.16
CA TRP A 680 2.70 -0.77 -37.74
C TRP A 680 3.45 -1.85 -36.97
N THR A 681 4.00 -1.49 -35.82
CA THR A 681 4.44 -2.45 -34.80
C THR A 681 3.80 -2.07 -33.47
N GLY A 682 3.50 -3.05 -32.61
CA GLY A 682 2.88 -2.79 -31.31
C GLY A 682 3.26 -3.84 -30.28
N THR A 683 3.08 -3.53 -29.01
CA THR A 683 3.29 -4.44 -27.89
C THR A 683 1.96 -5.01 -27.39
N ARG A 684 2.03 -5.89 -26.38
CA ARG A 684 0.83 -6.34 -25.64
C ARG A 684 0.05 -5.18 -25.01
N ALA A 685 0.73 -4.14 -24.52
CA ALA A 685 0.08 -2.95 -23.95
C ALA A 685 -0.73 -2.17 -24.99
N ASP A 686 -0.37 -2.27 -26.27
CA ASP A 686 -1.09 -1.64 -27.37
C ASP A 686 -2.27 -2.51 -27.83
N LEU A 687 -2.00 -3.78 -28.14
CA LEU A 687 -2.98 -4.66 -28.78
C LEU A 687 -4.07 -5.15 -27.83
N ILE A 688 -3.87 -5.05 -26.51
CA ILE A 688 -4.90 -5.46 -25.55
C ILE A 688 -6.21 -4.66 -25.74
N PHE A 689 -6.12 -3.40 -26.18
CA PHE A 689 -7.27 -2.55 -26.50
C PHE A 689 -8.02 -2.97 -27.77
N GLY A 690 -7.42 -3.81 -28.62
CA GLY A 690 -8.10 -4.44 -29.76
C GLY A 690 -8.58 -5.87 -29.46
N SER A 691 -8.24 -6.43 -28.30
CA SER A 691 -8.40 -7.85 -27.97
C SER A 691 -9.37 -8.08 -26.81
N HIS A 692 -9.13 -7.46 -25.65
CA HIS A 692 -9.97 -7.63 -24.47
C HIS A 692 -11.34 -6.98 -24.72
N SER A 693 -12.43 -7.75 -24.58
CA SER A 693 -13.77 -7.31 -25.04
C SER A 693 -14.24 -5.98 -24.45
N GLN A 694 -13.97 -5.73 -23.17
CA GLN A 694 -14.32 -4.46 -22.52
C GLN A 694 -13.41 -3.30 -22.97
N LEU A 695 -12.09 -3.53 -23.09
CA LEU A 695 -11.17 -2.48 -23.54
C LEU A 695 -11.40 -2.13 -25.01
N ARG A 696 -11.75 -3.13 -25.83
CA ARG A 696 -12.17 -2.92 -27.22
C ARG A 696 -13.43 -2.09 -27.32
N ALA A 697 -14.43 -2.34 -26.48
CA ALA A 697 -15.62 -1.49 -26.44
C ALA A 697 -15.30 -0.02 -26.10
N LEU A 698 -14.33 0.22 -25.19
CA LEU A 698 -13.84 1.57 -24.89
C LEU A 698 -13.04 2.17 -26.05
N ALA A 699 -12.20 1.37 -26.71
CA ALA A 699 -11.47 1.78 -27.91
C ALA A 699 -12.40 2.13 -29.07
N GLU A 700 -13.53 1.43 -29.23
CA GLU A 700 -14.54 1.70 -30.25
C GLU A 700 -15.21 3.07 -30.06
N VAL A 701 -15.43 3.51 -28.81
CA VAL A 701 -15.91 4.87 -28.51
C VAL A 701 -14.92 5.89 -29.07
N TYR A 702 -13.64 5.78 -28.73
CA TYR A 702 -12.63 6.75 -29.20
C TYR A 702 -12.23 6.57 -30.66
N GLY A 703 -12.41 5.39 -31.25
CA GLY A 703 -12.18 5.12 -32.68
C GLY A 703 -13.32 5.57 -33.59
N SER A 704 -14.44 6.05 -33.02
CA SER A 704 -15.59 6.54 -33.79
C SER A 704 -15.31 7.89 -34.46
N ALA A 705 -15.95 8.13 -35.60
CA ALA A 705 -15.69 9.31 -36.44
C ALA A 705 -16.07 10.66 -35.78
N ASP A 706 -16.97 10.63 -34.79
CA ASP A 706 -17.43 11.79 -34.02
C ASP A 706 -16.65 11.99 -32.70
N ALA A 707 -15.70 11.11 -32.38
CA ALA A 707 -15.05 11.08 -31.08
C ALA A 707 -13.82 12.00 -30.95
N GLN A 708 -13.33 12.62 -32.03
CA GLN A 708 -12.09 13.42 -31.97
C GLN A 708 -12.16 14.55 -30.93
N ALA A 709 -13.29 15.26 -30.83
CA ALA A 709 -13.44 16.36 -29.87
C ALA A 709 -13.55 15.85 -28.41
N SER A 710 -14.33 14.80 -28.17
CA SER A 710 -14.46 14.18 -26.84
C SER A 710 -13.17 13.52 -26.39
N PHE A 711 -12.44 12.86 -27.30
CA PHE A 711 -11.12 12.29 -27.04
C PHE A 711 -10.14 13.32 -26.50
N VAL A 712 -10.05 14.51 -27.14
CA VAL A 712 -9.18 15.59 -26.66
C VAL A 712 -9.60 16.07 -25.27
N GLN A 713 -10.90 16.25 -25.03
CA GLN A 713 -11.41 16.71 -23.73
C GLN A 713 -11.14 15.68 -22.62
N ASP A 714 -11.43 14.42 -22.87
CA ASP A 714 -11.22 13.33 -21.91
C ASP A 714 -9.72 13.11 -21.64
N PHE A 715 -8.87 13.19 -22.66
CA PHE A 715 -7.42 13.14 -22.49
C PHE A 715 -6.92 14.28 -21.58
N VAL A 716 -7.40 15.51 -21.80
CA VAL A 716 -7.03 16.67 -20.97
C VAL A 716 -7.52 16.49 -19.53
N ALA A 717 -8.73 15.97 -19.33
CA ALA A 717 -9.28 15.72 -17.99
C ALA A 717 -8.43 14.70 -17.23
N VAL A 718 -8.06 13.59 -17.87
CA VAL A 718 -7.23 12.55 -17.26
C VAL A 718 -5.79 13.00 -17.05
N TRP A 719 -5.23 13.75 -18.01
CA TRP A 719 -3.91 14.37 -17.85
C TRP A 719 -3.90 15.27 -16.61
N ASN A 720 -4.89 16.15 -16.47
CA ASN A 720 -5.02 17.02 -15.30
C ASN A 720 -5.19 16.21 -14.00
N LYS A 721 -5.96 15.12 -14.01
CA LYS A 721 -6.08 14.23 -12.84
C LYS A 721 -4.71 13.69 -12.43
N VAL A 722 -3.96 13.06 -13.34
CA VAL A 722 -2.65 12.45 -13.04
C VAL A 722 -1.65 13.49 -12.55
N MET A 723 -1.61 14.67 -13.16
CA MET A 723 -0.69 15.75 -12.73
C MET A 723 -0.99 16.27 -11.32
N ASN A 724 -2.17 16.01 -10.76
CA ASN A 724 -2.59 16.52 -9.45
C ASN A 724 -2.82 15.41 -8.39
N LEU A 725 -2.47 14.15 -8.66
CA LEU A 725 -2.68 13.04 -7.71
C LEU A 725 -1.96 13.24 -6.36
N ASP A 726 -0.88 14.01 -6.33
CA ASP A 726 -0.08 14.31 -5.13
C ASP A 726 -0.35 15.70 -4.53
N ARG A 727 -1.35 16.43 -5.03
CA ARG A 727 -1.68 17.80 -4.60
C ARG A 727 -2.55 17.85 -3.36
N PHE A 728 -2.13 17.13 -2.33
CA PHE A 728 -2.79 17.11 -1.03
C PHE A 728 -2.72 18.45 -0.29
N ASP A 729 -1.85 19.37 -0.72
CA ASP A 729 -1.80 20.75 -0.24
C ASP A 729 -3.04 21.58 -0.63
N LEU A 730 -3.81 21.11 -1.63
CA LEU A 730 -5.02 21.75 -2.12
C LEU A 730 -6.32 21.08 -1.62
N ALA A 731 -6.19 19.92 -0.95
CA ALA A 731 -7.29 19.01 -0.64
C ALA A 731 -7.90 19.25 0.74
#